data_AF-A0A166E140-F1
#
_entry.id   AF-A0A166E140-F1
#
_cell.length_a   1.000
_cell.length_b   1.000
_cell.length_c   1.000
_cell.angle_alpha   90.00
_cell.angle_beta   90.00
_cell.angle_gamma   90.00
#
_symmetry.space_group_name_H-M   'P 1'
#
loop_
_entity.id
_entity.type
_entity.pdbx_description
1 polymer ?
#
loop_
_entity_poly.entity_id
_entity_poly.type
_entity_poly.pdbx_seq_one_letter_code
_entity_poly.pdbx_strand_id
1 'polypeptide(L)'
;MRLRHMGALLKELHTPGVGLASYIEGLLSLESEGASNEAIAWLCGLAHRRVVLEASIQRVLWRAILQDTALSEANKERLLGLVHSRIFEVKLIQALPAPAAESDDDDGVDTSFHKPPPLQSQDFLLRVSRYIFPTDSALDGQSPSQIVVKNWTRYLSQTMFDPKFSTSTRWMNLIHLAYANTPTAEVSQAVSHIRLPGQDGGSLHPVDLRAIVLLTVFERLASRDQLQAQMGPIVEHLWRLWAMSVREHITVHSTLVRPLLASFFMLAGHLRDPALLNRMLDLSIDKSWIWAFDFGDDPAREQVRALVSAYIAASALSGQVVWEEIIAGVPSYAAFPQWVPSLLGAALARVACVEPERAAELHVRWGSHVALPRQTHAPVALALANAGRSDLALRLLPECDFRPVDALRAFGAVLYSLCKGRKTLDVNAIDALSVTLKAAVETTTIPSYMRGRFAWLLFQLIRAGQPYVDIAMQTIIAMQKKDLRFFERNQVGGLIRALLRRRYFKHAMTLLERVNGHYSRRAVSSWARTAVTAFVRTTHRDFVPVAKSLIPSTKLVARAKALITHPEIKHDPYASVVVGSLDLRRSWRQALALSSRRHEHRTDRSPAFARAIRVILTMRGEKKLMNLLRRLGSRLFVWERTAVGNILLRYWVNRRDRRMHNDGNIFATLEMLKIALGFKPDRITVNILVGRALRRSTCPTRALFNELVRHGYPAPNGPPFDIPWRGPPVLVLTMSDGMKNKISFTKHGRPLYKTFIRALARKGDLEGMRVVIGALKCAQEQHGVRLREQRIRRAQRRVGLKLDEVSG
;
A
#
# COMPACT_ATOMS: atom_id res chain seq x y z
N MET A 1 -32.12 -34.03 -9.17
CA MET A 1 -32.14 -33.34 -7.85
C MET A 1 -31.02 -32.33 -7.66
N ARG A 2 -29.74 -32.64 -7.99
CA ARG A 2 -28.60 -31.68 -7.88
C ARG A 2 -28.79 -30.35 -8.65
N LEU A 3 -29.35 -30.39 -9.85
CA LEU A 3 -29.65 -29.18 -10.65
C LEU A 3 -30.67 -28.21 -10.00
N ARG A 4 -31.63 -28.72 -9.21
CA ARG A 4 -32.62 -27.87 -8.52
C ARG A 4 -32.05 -27.18 -7.28
N HIS A 5 -31.16 -27.83 -6.53
CA HIS A 5 -30.45 -27.20 -5.40
C HIS A 5 -29.42 -26.17 -5.88
N MET A 6 -28.75 -26.43 -7.00
CA MET A 6 -27.81 -25.47 -7.61
C MET A 6 -28.53 -24.22 -8.13
N GLY A 7 -29.75 -24.37 -8.67
CA GLY A 7 -30.59 -23.24 -9.07
C GLY A 7 -31.04 -22.34 -7.91
N ALA A 8 -31.17 -22.88 -6.69
CA ALA A 8 -31.45 -22.09 -5.49
C ALA A 8 -30.19 -21.36 -4.97
N LEU A 9 -29.04 -22.04 -4.99
CA LEU A 9 -27.75 -21.48 -4.58
C LEU A 9 -27.26 -20.37 -5.54
N LEU A 10 -27.57 -20.49 -6.83
CA LEU A 10 -27.32 -19.46 -7.85
C LEU A 10 -28.30 -18.28 -7.77
N LYS A 11 -29.52 -18.50 -7.26
CA LYS A 11 -30.43 -17.42 -6.90
C LYS A 11 -29.93 -16.62 -5.70
N GLU A 12 -29.19 -17.21 -4.75
CA GLU A 12 -28.63 -16.50 -3.59
C GLU A 12 -27.33 -15.70 -3.88
N LEU A 13 -26.64 -15.98 -4.98
CA LEU A 13 -25.50 -15.18 -5.46
C LEU A 13 -25.97 -13.88 -6.15
N HIS A 14 -26.66 -13.02 -5.39
CA HIS A 14 -27.31 -11.78 -5.86
C HIS A 14 -26.37 -10.60 -6.19
N THR A 15 -25.05 -10.80 -6.20
CA THR A 15 -24.14 -9.93 -6.95
C THR A 15 -23.78 -10.64 -8.26
N PRO A 16 -24.40 -10.26 -9.40
CA PRO A 16 -24.48 -11.05 -10.64
C PRO A 16 -23.17 -11.33 -11.42
N GLY A 17 -22.02 -11.32 -10.74
CA GLY A 17 -20.69 -11.30 -11.36
C GLY A 17 -19.59 -12.07 -10.66
N VAL A 18 -19.26 -11.67 -9.43
CA VAL A 18 -18.04 -12.13 -8.74
C VAL A 18 -18.13 -13.60 -8.29
N GLY A 19 -19.30 -14.02 -7.77
CA GLY A 19 -19.51 -15.38 -7.30
C GLY A 19 -19.51 -16.41 -8.42
N LEU A 20 -20.13 -16.07 -9.56
CA LEU A 20 -20.23 -16.99 -10.70
C LEU A 20 -18.88 -17.15 -11.42
N ALA A 21 -18.12 -16.08 -11.60
CA ALA A 21 -16.76 -16.17 -12.14
C ALA A 21 -15.88 -17.10 -11.27
N SER A 22 -15.96 -16.96 -9.94
CA SER A 22 -15.21 -17.81 -9.00
C SER A 22 -15.65 -19.29 -9.06
N TYR A 23 -16.95 -19.56 -9.26
CA TYR A 23 -17.46 -20.93 -9.44
C TYR A 23 -16.91 -21.58 -10.70
N ILE A 24 -16.95 -20.85 -11.83
CA ILE A 24 -16.45 -21.35 -13.12
C ILE A 24 -14.93 -21.55 -13.05
N GLU A 25 -14.18 -20.63 -12.41
CA GLU A 25 -12.75 -20.85 -12.12
C GLU A 25 -12.51 -22.10 -11.29
N GLY A 26 -13.36 -22.36 -10.29
CA GLY A 26 -13.35 -23.59 -9.51
C GLY A 26 -13.52 -24.84 -10.38
N LEU A 27 -14.49 -24.85 -11.29
CA LEU A 27 -14.69 -25.94 -12.25
C LEU A 27 -13.47 -26.15 -13.16
N LEU A 28 -12.92 -25.08 -13.74
CA LEU A 28 -11.74 -25.15 -14.61
C LEU A 28 -10.50 -25.64 -13.85
N SER A 29 -10.40 -25.35 -12.55
CA SER A 29 -9.28 -25.82 -11.72
C SER A 29 -9.30 -27.31 -11.42
N LEU A 30 -10.42 -28.01 -11.67
CA LEU A 30 -10.51 -29.47 -11.47
C LEU A 30 -9.82 -30.26 -12.59
N GLU A 31 -9.48 -29.61 -13.71
CA GLU A 31 -8.78 -30.20 -14.87
C GLU A 31 -9.43 -31.50 -15.41
N SER A 32 -10.71 -31.71 -15.13
CA SER A 32 -11.48 -32.87 -15.59
C SER A 32 -12.36 -32.47 -16.77
N GLU A 33 -12.47 -33.35 -17.76
CA GLU A 33 -13.28 -33.12 -18.96
C GLU A 33 -14.73 -32.75 -18.61
N GLY A 34 -15.33 -33.45 -17.63
CA GLY A 34 -16.69 -33.16 -17.16
C GLY A 34 -16.85 -31.75 -16.56
N ALA A 35 -15.87 -31.29 -15.76
CA ALA A 35 -15.91 -29.96 -15.17
C ALA A 35 -15.68 -28.85 -16.20
N SER A 36 -14.76 -29.06 -17.15
CA SER A 36 -14.52 -28.16 -18.28
C SER A 36 -15.76 -28.05 -19.17
N ASN A 37 -16.42 -29.18 -19.45
CA ASN A 37 -17.66 -29.21 -20.23
C ASN A 37 -18.79 -28.44 -19.53
N GLU A 38 -18.94 -28.61 -18.21
CA GLU A 38 -19.91 -27.85 -17.42
C GLU A 38 -19.59 -26.34 -17.42
N ALA A 39 -18.31 -25.97 -17.24
CA ALA A 39 -17.85 -24.59 -17.26
C ALA A 39 -18.16 -23.89 -18.59
N ILE A 40 -17.85 -24.53 -19.72
CA ILE A 40 -18.18 -23.98 -21.06
C ILE A 40 -19.68 -23.88 -21.27
N ALA A 41 -20.47 -24.86 -20.83
CA ALA A 41 -21.93 -24.78 -20.93
C ALA A 41 -22.49 -23.56 -20.17
N TRP A 42 -21.97 -23.26 -18.99
CA TRP A 42 -22.31 -22.06 -18.23
C TRP A 42 -21.89 -20.77 -18.96
N LEU A 43 -20.65 -20.70 -19.44
CA LEU A 43 -20.14 -19.54 -20.17
C LEU A 43 -20.95 -19.25 -21.43
N CYS A 44 -21.25 -20.28 -22.23
CA CYS A 44 -22.10 -20.17 -23.41
C CYS A 44 -23.52 -19.73 -23.07
N GLY A 45 -24.12 -20.29 -22.00
CA GLY A 45 -25.45 -19.91 -21.54
C GLY A 45 -25.53 -18.45 -21.07
N LEU A 46 -24.50 -17.96 -20.40
CA LEU A 46 -24.40 -16.56 -19.96
C LEU A 46 -24.23 -15.60 -21.14
N ALA A 47 -23.34 -15.94 -22.05
CA ALA A 47 -23.08 -15.16 -23.25
C ALA A 47 -24.26 -15.19 -24.23
N HIS A 48 -25.12 -16.20 -24.22
CA HIS A 48 -26.35 -16.14 -24.99
C HIS A 48 -27.39 -15.19 -24.37
N ARG A 49 -27.44 -15.11 -23.04
CA ARG A 49 -28.47 -14.32 -22.31
C ARG A 49 -28.13 -12.85 -22.11
N ARG A 50 -26.85 -12.48 -22.08
CA ARG A 50 -26.40 -11.12 -21.78
C ARG A 50 -25.64 -10.56 -22.96
N VAL A 51 -26.04 -9.39 -23.47
CA VAL A 51 -25.29 -8.69 -24.54
C VAL A 51 -23.88 -8.35 -24.05
N VAL A 52 -23.79 -7.70 -22.89
CA VAL A 52 -22.53 -7.30 -22.24
C VAL A 52 -22.10 -8.35 -21.22
N LEU A 53 -20.92 -8.92 -21.42
CA LEU A 53 -20.29 -9.81 -20.43
C LEU A 53 -19.43 -9.00 -19.46
N GLU A 54 -19.53 -9.31 -18.17
CA GLU A 54 -18.67 -8.70 -17.17
C GLU A 54 -17.19 -9.08 -17.39
N ALA A 55 -16.27 -8.16 -17.08
CA ALA A 55 -14.83 -8.34 -17.30
C ALA A 55 -14.24 -9.54 -16.54
N SER A 56 -14.82 -9.91 -15.40
CA SER A 56 -14.45 -11.13 -14.65
C SER A 56 -14.79 -12.39 -15.46
N ILE A 57 -16.00 -12.48 -16.01
CA ILE A 57 -16.46 -13.62 -16.81
C ILE A 57 -15.66 -13.73 -18.12
N GLN A 58 -15.39 -12.61 -18.78
CA GLN A 58 -14.54 -12.58 -19.98
C GLN A 58 -13.14 -13.15 -19.68
N ARG A 59 -12.55 -12.79 -18.54
CA ARG A 59 -11.24 -13.32 -18.13
C ARG A 59 -11.28 -14.84 -17.93
N VAL A 60 -12.32 -15.36 -17.30
CA VAL A 60 -12.50 -16.81 -17.10
C VAL A 60 -12.69 -17.53 -18.43
N LEU A 61 -13.44 -16.93 -19.36
CA LEU A 61 -13.62 -17.46 -20.71
C LEU A 61 -12.31 -17.57 -21.47
N TRP A 62 -11.50 -16.50 -21.49
CA TRP A 62 -10.19 -16.54 -22.14
C TRP A 62 -9.28 -17.61 -21.55
N ARG A 63 -9.27 -17.75 -20.23
CA ARG A 63 -8.52 -18.82 -19.56
C ARG A 63 -9.01 -20.21 -19.93
N ALA A 64 -10.32 -20.42 -20.02
CA ALA A 64 -10.91 -21.70 -20.44
C ALA A 64 -10.48 -22.08 -21.87
N ILE A 65 -10.44 -21.11 -22.78
CA ILE A 65 -9.98 -21.31 -24.17
C ILE A 65 -8.51 -21.71 -24.22
N LEU A 66 -7.66 -21.12 -23.37
CA LEU A 66 -6.23 -21.43 -23.32
C LEU A 66 -5.91 -22.80 -22.69
N GLN A 67 -6.84 -23.40 -21.95
CA GLN A 67 -6.73 -24.78 -21.43
C GLN A 67 -7.16 -25.85 -22.46
N ASP A 68 -6.93 -25.59 -23.75
CA ASP A 68 -7.42 -26.32 -24.94
C ASP A 68 -7.46 -27.85 -24.81
N THR A 69 -6.47 -28.45 -24.15
CA THR A 69 -6.35 -29.90 -23.97
C THR A 69 -7.55 -30.57 -23.26
N ALA A 70 -8.34 -29.82 -22.50
CA ALA A 70 -9.48 -30.34 -21.74
C ALA A 70 -10.84 -30.16 -22.45
N LEU A 71 -10.89 -29.56 -23.64
CA LEU A 71 -12.14 -29.22 -24.33
C LEU A 71 -12.47 -30.19 -25.46
N SER A 72 -13.66 -30.80 -25.38
CA SER A 72 -14.21 -31.62 -26.47
C SER A 72 -14.52 -30.78 -27.71
N GLU A 73 -14.39 -31.38 -28.90
CA GLU A 73 -14.69 -30.71 -30.19
C GLU A 73 -16.13 -30.17 -30.25
N ALA A 74 -17.09 -30.86 -29.61
CA ALA A 74 -18.47 -30.38 -29.50
C ALA A 74 -18.57 -29.05 -28.73
N ASN A 75 -17.76 -28.87 -27.68
CA ASN A 75 -17.73 -27.62 -26.92
C ASN A 75 -16.99 -26.51 -27.66
N LYS A 76 -15.95 -26.85 -28.43
CA LYS A 76 -15.29 -25.90 -29.34
C LYS A 76 -16.29 -25.37 -30.37
N GLU A 77 -17.01 -26.23 -31.07
CA GLU A 77 -18.05 -25.83 -32.02
C GLU A 77 -19.17 -25.03 -31.36
N ARG A 78 -19.60 -25.41 -30.16
CA ARG A 78 -20.62 -24.65 -29.42
C ARG A 78 -20.17 -23.22 -29.13
N LEU A 79 -18.92 -23.04 -28.69
CA LEU A 79 -18.38 -21.71 -28.40
C LEU A 79 -18.17 -20.91 -29.68
N LEU A 80 -17.66 -21.54 -30.75
CA LEU A 80 -17.50 -20.91 -32.06
C LEU A 80 -18.84 -20.50 -32.67
N GLY A 81 -19.88 -21.32 -32.52
CA GLY A 81 -21.24 -21.01 -32.95
C GLY A 81 -21.81 -19.79 -32.23
N LEU A 82 -21.53 -19.65 -30.92
CA LEU A 82 -21.89 -18.46 -30.14
C LEU A 82 -21.10 -17.21 -30.58
N VAL A 83 -19.79 -17.33 -30.81
CA VAL A 83 -18.95 -16.23 -31.32
C VAL A 83 -19.48 -15.75 -32.66
N HIS A 84 -19.76 -16.68 -33.57
CA HIS A 84 -20.35 -16.41 -34.87
C HIS A 84 -21.73 -15.74 -34.73
N SER A 85 -22.65 -16.31 -33.94
CA SER A 85 -24.00 -15.73 -33.78
C SER A 85 -23.92 -14.28 -33.33
N ARG A 86 -23.06 -13.96 -32.36
CA ARG A 86 -22.88 -12.59 -31.87
C ARG A 86 -22.33 -11.62 -32.92
N ILE A 87 -21.31 -12.01 -33.68
CA ILE A 87 -20.73 -11.16 -34.73
C ILE A 87 -21.80 -10.76 -35.78
N PHE A 88 -22.74 -11.65 -36.07
CA PHE A 88 -23.79 -11.43 -37.08
C PHE A 88 -25.10 -10.87 -36.52
N GLU A 89 -25.49 -11.17 -35.27
CA GLU A 89 -26.70 -10.67 -34.60
C GLU A 89 -26.59 -9.19 -34.19
N VAL A 90 -25.37 -8.67 -33.93
CA VAL A 90 -25.13 -7.26 -33.58
C VAL A 90 -25.63 -6.27 -34.65
N LYS A 91 -25.95 -6.73 -35.87
CA LYS A 91 -26.63 -5.94 -36.90
C LYS A 91 -27.93 -5.30 -36.40
N LEU A 92 -28.66 -5.91 -35.45
CA LEU A 92 -29.93 -5.38 -34.97
C LEU A 92 -29.78 -4.22 -33.96
N ILE A 93 -28.69 -4.20 -33.18
CA ILE A 93 -28.48 -3.22 -32.11
C ILE A 93 -27.80 -1.95 -32.64
N GLN A 94 -26.93 -2.08 -33.65
CA GLN A 94 -26.25 -0.93 -34.29
C GLN A 94 -27.16 -0.12 -35.23
N ALA A 95 -28.37 -0.61 -35.52
CA ALA A 95 -29.41 0.13 -36.25
C ALA A 95 -30.24 1.05 -35.34
N LEU A 96 -29.99 1.08 -34.03
CA LEU A 96 -30.54 2.13 -33.17
C LEU A 96 -30.01 3.47 -33.69
N PRO A 97 -30.90 4.44 -33.98
CA PRO A 97 -30.50 5.74 -34.50
C PRO A 97 -29.44 6.30 -33.55
N ALA A 98 -28.32 6.76 -34.13
CA ALA A 98 -27.38 7.59 -33.39
C ALA A 98 -28.21 8.65 -32.65
N PRO A 99 -27.94 8.93 -31.36
CA PRO A 99 -28.67 9.96 -30.62
C PRO A 99 -28.74 11.18 -31.54
N ALA A 100 -29.97 11.55 -31.90
CA ALA A 100 -30.25 12.56 -32.92
C ALA A 100 -29.31 13.73 -32.65
N ALA A 101 -28.50 14.10 -33.64
CA ALA A 101 -27.50 15.16 -33.54
C ALA A 101 -28.10 16.30 -32.70
N GLU A 102 -27.68 16.37 -31.45
CA GLU A 102 -28.15 17.40 -30.54
C GLU A 102 -27.69 18.71 -31.19
N SER A 103 -28.70 19.53 -31.49
CA SER A 103 -28.66 20.83 -32.18
C SER A 103 -27.32 21.55 -32.19
N ASP A 104 -26.98 22.09 -33.36
CA ASP A 104 -25.90 23.06 -33.66
C ASP A 104 -25.92 24.38 -32.84
N ASP A 105 -26.55 24.41 -31.67
CA ASP A 105 -26.42 25.51 -30.71
C ASP A 105 -25.11 25.31 -29.91
N ASP A 106 -23.99 25.50 -30.63
CA ASP A 106 -22.61 25.34 -30.18
C ASP A 106 -22.19 26.52 -29.28
N ASP A 107 -22.56 26.43 -28.01
CA ASP A 107 -22.16 27.35 -26.94
C ASP A 107 -20.74 27.01 -26.44
N GLY A 108 -19.74 26.93 -27.34
CA GLY A 108 -18.30 27.00 -27.03
C GLY A 108 -17.76 26.10 -25.90
N VAL A 109 -18.46 25.00 -25.57
CA VAL A 109 -18.01 24.07 -24.53
C VAL A 109 -16.85 23.29 -25.11
N ASP A 110 -15.65 23.63 -24.66
CA ASP A 110 -14.37 23.01 -24.96
C ASP A 110 -14.48 21.46 -25.05
N THR A 111 -14.79 20.93 -26.23
CA THR A 111 -14.92 19.49 -26.51
C THR A 111 -13.57 18.77 -26.49
N SER A 112 -12.50 19.44 -26.04
CA SER A 112 -11.17 18.84 -25.83
C SER A 112 -11.16 17.71 -24.79
N PHE A 113 -12.24 17.49 -24.04
CA PHE A 113 -12.27 16.57 -22.93
C PHE A 113 -12.04 15.09 -23.28
N HIS A 114 -12.24 14.64 -24.52
CA HIS A 114 -12.02 13.23 -24.88
C HIS A 114 -11.38 13.03 -26.26
N LYS A 115 -10.19 13.60 -26.49
CA LYS A 115 -9.35 13.13 -27.61
C LYS A 115 -9.08 11.63 -27.41
N PRO A 116 -9.49 10.75 -28.34
CA PRO A 116 -9.26 9.33 -28.21
C PRO A 116 -7.75 9.07 -28.12
N PRO A 117 -7.29 8.15 -27.26
CA PRO A 117 -5.88 7.80 -27.21
C PRO A 117 -5.45 7.28 -28.58
N PRO A 118 -4.17 7.50 -28.98
CA PRO A 118 -3.67 6.99 -30.23
C PRO A 118 -3.76 5.46 -30.25
N LEU A 119 -4.23 4.92 -31.38
CA LEU A 119 -4.38 3.48 -31.57
C LEU A 119 -3.03 2.76 -31.46
N GLN A 120 -3.02 1.69 -30.68
CA GLN A 120 -1.92 0.72 -30.52
C GLN A 120 -2.30 -0.63 -31.14
N SER A 121 -1.34 -1.55 -31.32
CA SER A 121 -1.63 -2.89 -31.85
C SER A 121 -2.70 -3.62 -31.03
N GLN A 122 -2.64 -3.50 -29.70
CA GLN A 122 -3.60 -4.08 -28.78
C GLN A 122 -5.02 -3.57 -29.01
N ASP A 123 -5.19 -2.32 -29.45
CA ASP A 123 -6.52 -1.74 -29.66
C ASP A 123 -7.27 -2.41 -30.81
N PHE A 124 -6.56 -2.93 -31.83
CA PHE A 124 -7.18 -3.73 -32.88
C PHE A 124 -7.79 -5.01 -32.31
N LEU A 125 -7.05 -5.72 -31.46
CA LEU A 125 -7.51 -6.97 -30.86
C LEU A 125 -8.63 -6.73 -29.85
N LEU A 126 -8.59 -5.62 -29.11
CA LEU A 126 -9.69 -5.19 -28.25
C LEU A 126 -10.95 -4.87 -29.07
N ARG A 127 -10.82 -4.19 -30.21
CA ARG A 127 -11.95 -3.92 -31.13
C ARG A 127 -12.52 -5.20 -31.74
N VAL A 128 -11.67 -6.12 -32.21
CA VAL A 128 -12.11 -7.46 -32.65
C VAL A 128 -12.83 -8.20 -31.53
N SER A 129 -12.27 -8.19 -30.33
CA SER A 129 -12.87 -8.84 -29.15
C SER A 129 -14.21 -8.21 -28.75
N ARG A 130 -14.43 -6.91 -29.01
CA ARG A 130 -15.70 -6.24 -28.76
C ARG A 130 -16.82 -6.64 -29.72
N TYR A 131 -16.51 -7.01 -30.95
CA TYR A 131 -17.52 -7.59 -31.85
C TYR A 131 -18.01 -8.95 -31.34
N ILE A 132 -17.17 -9.67 -30.60
CA ILE A 132 -17.52 -10.92 -29.95
C ILE A 132 -18.20 -10.66 -28.59
N PHE A 133 -17.64 -9.76 -27.78
CA PHE A 133 -18.07 -9.45 -26.43
C PHE A 133 -18.22 -7.94 -26.25
N PRO A 134 -19.39 -7.36 -26.59
CA PRO A 134 -19.63 -5.92 -26.50
C PRO A 134 -19.32 -5.38 -25.09
N THR A 135 -18.62 -4.26 -25.04
CA THR A 135 -18.39 -3.44 -23.84
C THR A 135 -19.01 -2.06 -24.06
N ASP A 136 -19.41 -1.38 -22.98
CA ASP A 136 -20.13 -0.11 -23.03
C ASP A 136 -19.47 0.93 -23.97
N SER A 137 -20.30 1.59 -24.78
CA SER A 137 -20.03 1.95 -26.18
C SER A 137 -19.49 3.38 -26.39
N ALA A 138 -18.22 3.63 -26.08
CA ALA A 138 -17.63 4.98 -26.19
C ALA A 138 -16.46 5.14 -27.19
N LEU A 139 -16.16 4.16 -28.05
CA LEU A 139 -14.90 4.15 -28.84
C LEU A 139 -15.07 4.14 -30.37
N ASP A 140 -16.30 4.23 -30.84
CA ASP A 140 -16.62 4.34 -32.27
C ASP A 140 -16.89 5.81 -32.59
N GLY A 141 -15.83 6.60 -32.76
CA GLY A 141 -15.99 7.93 -33.34
C GLY A 141 -16.27 7.86 -34.85
N GLN A 142 -16.67 8.99 -35.42
CA GLN A 142 -17.15 9.10 -36.79
C GLN A 142 -16.08 9.59 -37.78
N SER A 143 -14.80 9.69 -37.37
CA SER A 143 -13.76 10.16 -38.29
C SER A 143 -13.49 9.13 -39.40
N PRO A 144 -13.00 9.55 -40.59
CA PRO A 144 -12.70 8.63 -41.69
C PRO A 144 -11.78 7.47 -41.28
N SER A 145 -10.66 7.76 -40.59
CA SER A 145 -9.77 6.73 -40.07
C SER A 145 -10.43 5.79 -39.06
N GLN A 146 -11.30 6.29 -38.18
CA GLN A 146 -12.04 5.46 -37.24
C GLN A 146 -13.05 4.54 -37.94
N ILE A 147 -13.71 5.03 -38.99
CA ILE A 147 -14.61 4.23 -39.83
C ILE A 147 -13.81 3.12 -40.53
N VAL A 148 -12.63 3.42 -41.09
CA VAL A 148 -11.75 2.42 -41.71
C VAL A 148 -11.38 1.34 -40.69
N VAL A 149 -10.92 1.72 -39.49
CA VAL A 149 -10.55 0.76 -38.43
C VAL A 149 -11.75 -0.07 -37.99
N LYS A 150 -12.91 0.55 -37.81
CA LYS A 150 -14.17 -0.11 -37.44
C LYS A 150 -14.57 -1.14 -38.50
N ASN A 151 -14.63 -0.74 -39.76
CA ASN A 151 -15.01 -1.62 -40.87
C ASN A 151 -14.01 -2.76 -41.04
N TRP A 152 -12.71 -2.45 -40.94
CA TRP A 152 -11.67 -3.46 -41.04
C TRP A 152 -11.70 -4.46 -39.88
N THR A 153 -11.83 -4.01 -38.64
CA THR A 153 -11.92 -4.92 -37.47
C THR A 153 -13.20 -5.76 -37.49
N ARG A 154 -14.31 -5.21 -37.99
CA ARG A 154 -15.54 -5.95 -38.26
C ARG A 154 -15.31 -7.02 -39.33
N TYR A 155 -14.77 -6.65 -40.49
CA TYR A 155 -14.47 -7.57 -41.57
C TYR A 155 -13.54 -8.68 -41.10
N LEU A 156 -12.46 -8.33 -40.39
CA LEU A 156 -11.53 -9.30 -39.82
C LEU A 156 -12.25 -10.28 -38.89
N SER A 157 -13.11 -9.80 -37.98
CA SER A 157 -13.88 -10.69 -37.09
C SER A 157 -14.80 -11.65 -37.86
N GLN A 158 -15.45 -11.17 -38.91
CA GLN A 158 -16.34 -12.00 -39.75
C GLN A 158 -15.54 -13.07 -40.50
N THR A 159 -14.41 -12.70 -41.09
CA THR A 159 -13.53 -13.63 -41.81
C THR A 159 -12.91 -14.66 -40.86
N MET A 160 -12.41 -14.23 -39.69
CA MET A 160 -11.77 -15.13 -38.72
C MET A 160 -12.67 -16.26 -38.23
N PHE A 161 -13.98 -16.00 -38.17
CA PHE A 161 -14.98 -16.92 -37.63
C PHE A 161 -16.00 -17.37 -38.68
N ASP A 162 -15.71 -17.20 -39.97
CA ASP A 162 -16.57 -17.66 -41.07
C ASP A 162 -16.72 -19.20 -40.99
N PRO A 163 -17.94 -19.74 -40.90
CA PRO A 163 -18.20 -21.18 -40.83
C PRO A 163 -17.61 -22.00 -41.99
N LYS A 164 -17.21 -21.36 -43.09
CA LYS A 164 -16.48 -22.02 -44.19
C LYS A 164 -15.10 -22.51 -43.79
N PHE A 165 -14.49 -21.91 -42.75
CA PHE A 165 -13.22 -22.38 -42.22
C PHE A 165 -13.41 -23.57 -41.27
N SER A 166 -12.43 -24.48 -41.26
CA SER A 166 -12.42 -25.62 -40.35
C SER A 166 -12.54 -25.19 -38.89
N THR A 167 -13.13 -26.04 -38.06
CA THR A 167 -13.21 -25.87 -36.59
C THR A 167 -11.85 -25.53 -36.00
N SER A 168 -10.81 -26.27 -36.42
CA SER A 168 -9.44 -26.08 -35.96
C SER A 168 -8.91 -24.68 -36.28
N THR A 169 -9.13 -24.17 -37.50
CA THR A 169 -8.70 -22.82 -37.90
C THR A 169 -9.43 -21.73 -37.09
N ARG A 170 -10.77 -21.83 -37.00
CA ARG A 170 -11.58 -20.88 -36.23
C ARG A 170 -11.22 -20.91 -34.73
N TRP A 171 -10.96 -22.10 -34.20
CA TRP A 171 -10.53 -22.29 -32.82
C TRP A 171 -9.15 -21.69 -32.55
N MET A 172 -8.20 -21.88 -33.46
CA MET A 172 -6.87 -21.26 -33.37
C MET A 172 -6.95 -19.72 -33.38
N ASN A 173 -7.82 -19.15 -34.22
CA ASN A 173 -8.11 -17.72 -34.21
C ASN A 173 -8.66 -17.23 -32.86
N LEU A 174 -9.50 -18.04 -32.21
CA LEU A 174 -10.01 -17.74 -30.87
C LEU A 174 -8.92 -17.84 -29.80
N ILE A 175 -8.04 -18.84 -29.87
CA ILE A 175 -6.87 -19.00 -28.99
C ILE A 175 -5.96 -17.77 -29.12
N HIS A 176 -5.69 -17.29 -30.34
CA HIS A 176 -4.89 -16.09 -30.56
C HIS A 176 -5.50 -14.85 -29.87
N LEU A 177 -6.82 -14.66 -29.99
CA LEU A 177 -7.51 -13.60 -29.25
C LEU A 177 -7.45 -13.81 -27.74
N ALA A 178 -7.53 -15.06 -27.27
CA ALA A 178 -7.43 -15.37 -25.85
C ALA A 178 -6.04 -15.01 -25.30
N TYR A 179 -4.95 -15.33 -25.99
CA TYR A 179 -3.60 -14.89 -25.62
C TYR A 179 -3.50 -13.36 -25.58
N ALA A 180 -4.07 -12.69 -26.58
CA ALA A 180 -4.13 -11.24 -26.64
C ALA A 180 -5.03 -10.60 -25.57
N ASN A 181 -5.87 -11.35 -24.85
CA ASN A 181 -6.71 -10.80 -23.78
C ASN A 181 -6.34 -11.33 -22.38
N THR A 182 -5.43 -12.30 -22.29
CA THR A 182 -5.02 -12.92 -21.01
C THR A 182 -3.77 -12.22 -20.43
N PRO A 183 -3.70 -12.02 -19.11
CA PRO A 183 -2.52 -11.45 -18.44
C PRO A 183 -1.27 -12.36 -18.55
N THR A 184 -0.06 -11.77 -18.41
CA THR A 184 1.17 -12.30 -19.03
C THR A 184 1.75 -13.63 -18.55
N ALA A 185 1.18 -14.31 -17.56
CA ALA A 185 1.78 -15.54 -17.02
C ALA A 185 1.91 -16.68 -18.05
N GLU A 186 1.14 -16.64 -19.13
CA GLU A 186 1.07 -17.68 -20.17
C GLU A 186 1.71 -17.25 -21.51
N VAL A 187 2.40 -16.10 -21.54
CA VAL A 187 2.82 -15.47 -22.80
C VAL A 187 4.00 -16.17 -23.48
N SER A 188 4.89 -16.81 -22.73
CA SER A 188 5.96 -17.63 -23.33
C SER A 188 5.40 -18.83 -24.09
N GLN A 189 4.28 -19.41 -23.63
CA GLN A 189 3.58 -20.47 -24.36
C GLN A 189 2.92 -19.92 -25.62
N ALA A 190 2.35 -18.71 -25.57
CA ALA A 190 1.77 -18.06 -26.74
C ALA A 190 2.75 -17.99 -27.92
N VAL A 191 4.00 -17.60 -27.66
CA VAL A 191 5.04 -17.50 -28.71
C VAL A 191 5.33 -18.85 -29.35
N SER A 192 5.32 -19.96 -28.59
CA SER A 192 5.53 -21.30 -29.16
C SER A 192 4.33 -21.84 -29.95
N HIS A 193 3.11 -21.40 -29.59
CA HIS A 193 1.88 -21.85 -30.26
C HIS A 193 1.61 -21.10 -31.57
N ILE A 194 2.02 -19.84 -31.67
CA ILE A 194 1.80 -19.05 -32.87
C ILE A 194 2.88 -19.37 -33.91
N ARG A 195 2.58 -20.31 -34.81
CA ARG A 195 3.43 -20.63 -35.95
C ARG A 195 3.38 -19.49 -36.97
N LEU A 196 4.52 -18.86 -37.21
CA LEU A 196 4.69 -17.95 -38.35
C LEU A 196 4.72 -18.79 -39.64
N PRO A 197 4.05 -18.34 -40.72
CA PRO A 197 4.18 -18.98 -42.02
C PRO A 197 5.63 -18.79 -42.49
N GLY A 198 6.43 -19.84 -42.35
CA GLY A 198 7.89 -19.76 -42.52
C GLY A 198 8.52 -20.93 -43.27
N GLN A 199 7.75 -21.95 -43.68
CA GLN A 199 8.26 -23.04 -44.52
C GLN A 199 7.71 -23.03 -45.94
N ASP A 200 6.51 -22.48 -46.18
CA ASP A 200 5.84 -22.58 -47.49
C ASP A 200 5.93 -21.31 -48.36
N GLY A 201 6.77 -20.33 -47.99
CA GLY A 201 7.02 -19.13 -48.79
C GLY A 201 5.87 -18.11 -48.90
N GLY A 202 4.74 -18.32 -48.21
CA GLY A 202 3.60 -17.38 -48.23
C GLY A 202 3.90 -16.07 -47.51
N SER A 203 3.65 -14.93 -48.17
CA SER A 203 3.72 -13.60 -47.55
C SER A 203 2.58 -13.40 -46.53
N LEU A 204 2.87 -12.68 -45.43
CA LEU A 204 1.87 -12.33 -44.41
C LEU A 204 1.11 -11.09 -44.86
N HIS A 205 -0.21 -11.11 -45.02
CA HIS A 205 -0.98 -9.89 -45.30
C HIS A 205 -0.63 -8.76 -44.30
N PRO A 206 -0.59 -7.46 -44.69
CA PRO A 206 -0.05 -6.39 -43.83
C PRO A 206 -0.84 -6.16 -42.54
N VAL A 207 -2.02 -6.74 -42.45
CA VAL A 207 -2.91 -6.66 -41.28
C VAL A 207 -3.34 -8.06 -40.83
N ASP A 208 -2.46 -9.06 -40.99
CA ASP A 208 -2.71 -10.44 -40.54
C ASP A 208 -2.85 -10.49 -39.01
N LEU A 209 -3.93 -11.12 -38.55
CA LEU A 209 -4.24 -11.29 -37.13
C LEU A 209 -3.05 -11.84 -36.32
N ARG A 210 -2.33 -12.83 -36.86
CA ARG A 210 -1.21 -13.49 -36.17
C ARG A 210 -0.09 -12.49 -35.87
N ALA A 211 0.19 -11.61 -36.82
CA ALA A 211 1.18 -10.55 -36.65
C ALA A 211 0.74 -9.59 -35.53
N ILE A 212 -0.53 -9.16 -35.54
CA ILE A 212 -1.07 -8.24 -34.51
C ILE A 212 -1.03 -8.89 -33.12
N VAL A 213 -1.41 -10.17 -33.02
CA VAL A 213 -1.39 -10.94 -31.76
C VAL A 213 0.03 -11.07 -31.24
N LEU A 214 0.99 -11.44 -32.10
CA LEU A 214 2.40 -11.52 -31.72
C LEU A 214 2.96 -10.16 -31.28
N LEU A 215 2.65 -9.09 -32.00
CA LEU A 215 3.06 -7.73 -31.61
C LEU A 215 2.51 -7.35 -30.24
N THR A 216 1.21 -7.56 -30.01
CA THR A 216 0.58 -7.29 -28.69
C THR A 216 1.20 -8.15 -27.59
N VAL A 217 1.49 -9.41 -27.87
CA VAL A 217 2.18 -10.33 -26.96
C VAL A 217 3.58 -9.80 -26.61
N PHE A 218 4.38 -9.44 -27.61
CA PHE A 218 5.72 -8.93 -27.40
C PHE A 218 5.72 -7.57 -26.69
N GLU A 219 4.81 -6.66 -27.00
CA GLU A 219 4.67 -5.38 -26.30
C GLU A 219 4.34 -5.56 -24.81
N ARG A 220 3.52 -6.56 -24.49
CA ARG A 220 3.21 -6.92 -23.09
C ARG A 220 4.39 -7.53 -22.36
N LEU A 221 5.19 -8.36 -23.04
CA LEU A 221 6.44 -8.85 -22.47
C LEU A 221 7.42 -7.69 -22.24
N ALA A 222 7.52 -6.79 -23.20
CA ALA A 222 8.43 -5.64 -23.17
C ALA A 222 8.08 -4.66 -22.04
N SER A 223 6.80 -4.32 -21.87
CA SER A 223 6.32 -3.44 -20.78
C SER A 223 6.50 -4.00 -19.37
N ARG A 224 6.79 -5.31 -19.24
CA ARG A 224 7.07 -5.98 -17.97
C ARG A 224 8.54 -6.35 -17.79
N ASP A 225 9.42 -5.92 -18.69
CA ASP A 225 10.83 -6.31 -18.70
C ASP A 225 11.02 -7.84 -18.78
N GLN A 226 10.13 -8.51 -19.52
CA GLN A 226 10.13 -9.96 -19.76
C GLN A 226 10.50 -10.32 -21.21
N LEU A 227 10.70 -9.32 -22.07
CA LEU A 227 11.15 -9.54 -23.45
C LEU A 227 12.64 -9.91 -23.44
N GLN A 228 12.95 -11.13 -23.83
CA GLN A 228 14.33 -11.65 -23.82
C GLN A 228 15.01 -11.40 -25.16
N ALA A 229 16.33 -11.20 -25.16
CA ALA A 229 17.12 -10.99 -26.38
C ALA A 229 16.95 -12.12 -27.42
N GLN A 230 16.71 -13.36 -26.97
CA GLN A 230 16.44 -14.51 -27.85
C GLN A 230 15.15 -14.38 -28.68
N MET A 231 14.23 -13.48 -28.30
CA MET A 231 13.03 -13.17 -29.08
C MET A 231 13.33 -12.19 -30.22
N GLY A 232 14.49 -11.56 -30.25
CA GLY A 232 14.91 -10.62 -31.29
C GLY A 232 14.83 -11.20 -32.71
N PRO A 233 15.41 -12.38 -32.99
CA PRO A 233 15.29 -13.04 -34.29
C PRO A 233 13.83 -13.32 -34.71
N ILE A 234 12.93 -13.60 -33.75
CA ILE A 234 11.52 -13.85 -34.03
C ILE A 234 10.82 -12.54 -34.43
N VAL A 235 11.07 -11.46 -33.69
CA VAL A 235 10.55 -10.12 -34.02
C VAL A 235 11.09 -9.64 -35.36
N GLU A 236 12.37 -9.87 -35.64
CA GLU A 236 12.97 -9.53 -36.92
C GLU A 236 12.36 -10.34 -38.08
N HIS A 237 12.17 -11.65 -37.89
CA HIS A 237 11.54 -12.49 -38.91
C HIS A 237 10.09 -12.05 -39.18
N LEU A 238 9.32 -11.77 -38.13
CA LEU A 238 7.97 -11.22 -38.23
C LEU A 238 7.98 -9.87 -38.97
N TRP A 239 8.91 -8.98 -38.63
CA TRP A 239 9.09 -7.70 -39.32
C TRP A 239 9.35 -7.90 -40.82
N ARG A 240 10.27 -8.80 -41.20
CA ARG A 240 10.61 -9.04 -42.61
C ARG A 240 9.39 -9.53 -43.39
N LEU A 241 8.65 -10.51 -42.87
CA LEU A 241 7.44 -11.03 -43.52
C LEU A 241 6.37 -9.95 -43.68
N TRP A 242 6.16 -9.15 -42.63
CA TRP A 242 5.20 -8.05 -42.65
C TRP A 242 5.61 -6.93 -43.61
N ALA A 243 6.88 -6.52 -43.59
CA ALA A 243 7.42 -5.46 -44.42
C ALA A 243 7.36 -5.78 -45.92
N MET A 244 7.63 -7.04 -46.31
CA MET A 244 7.46 -7.47 -47.70
C MET A 244 6.02 -7.27 -48.17
N SER A 245 5.05 -7.64 -47.35
CA SER A 245 3.65 -7.47 -47.70
C SER A 245 3.21 -6.01 -47.76
N VAL A 246 3.69 -5.15 -46.86
CA VAL A 246 3.43 -3.69 -46.93
C VAL A 246 4.01 -3.09 -48.22
N ARG A 247 5.15 -3.60 -48.71
CA ARG A 247 5.74 -3.16 -49.98
C ARG A 247 4.89 -3.57 -51.18
N GLU A 248 4.32 -4.77 -51.15
CA GLU A 248 3.52 -5.34 -52.25
C GLU A 248 2.09 -4.77 -52.29
N HIS A 249 1.47 -4.51 -51.14
CA HIS A 249 0.07 -4.10 -51.06
C HIS A 249 -0.10 -2.60 -50.80
N ILE A 250 -0.07 -1.81 -51.87
CA ILE A 250 -0.34 -0.36 -51.83
C ILE A 250 -1.77 -0.04 -51.36
N THR A 251 -2.69 -1.01 -51.41
CA THR A 251 -4.12 -0.82 -51.07
C THR A 251 -4.43 -0.78 -49.58
N VAL A 252 -3.47 -1.09 -48.69
CA VAL A 252 -3.72 -1.08 -47.25
C VAL A 252 -3.69 0.34 -46.70
N HIS A 253 -4.79 0.74 -46.04
CA HIS A 253 -4.91 2.08 -45.48
C HIS A 253 -3.88 2.35 -44.37
N SER A 254 -3.24 3.53 -44.41
CA SER A 254 -2.18 3.96 -43.46
C SER A 254 -2.59 3.85 -41.99
N THR A 255 -3.85 4.13 -41.68
CA THR A 255 -4.44 4.00 -40.35
C THR A 255 -4.30 2.61 -39.72
N LEU A 256 -4.24 1.56 -40.54
CA LEU A 256 -4.04 0.17 -40.08
C LEU A 256 -2.56 -0.15 -39.88
N VAL A 257 -1.69 0.46 -40.69
CA VAL A 257 -0.24 0.20 -40.72
C VAL A 257 0.49 0.93 -39.60
N ARG A 258 0.13 2.19 -39.31
CA ARG A 258 0.84 3.03 -38.32
C ARG A 258 0.92 2.40 -36.93
N PRO A 259 -0.17 1.87 -36.33
CA PRO A 259 -0.06 1.30 -34.97
C PRO A 259 0.85 0.08 -34.94
N LEU A 260 0.86 -0.73 -36.00
CA LEU A 260 1.74 -1.90 -36.10
C LEU A 260 3.20 -1.50 -36.25
N LEU A 261 3.49 -0.52 -37.11
CA LEU A 261 4.83 0.03 -37.26
C LEU A 261 5.32 0.69 -35.96
N ALA A 262 4.46 1.40 -35.25
CA ALA A 262 4.78 1.98 -33.94
C ALA A 262 5.14 0.89 -32.92
N SER A 263 4.41 -0.24 -32.91
CA SER A 263 4.73 -1.41 -32.10
C SER A 263 6.09 -2.01 -32.47
N PHE A 264 6.37 -2.16 -33.76
CA PHE A 264 7.67 -2.63 -34.25
C PHE A 264 8.82 -1.73 -33.80
N PHE A 265 8.68 -0.40 -33.90
CA PHE A 265 9.67 0.53 -33.39
C PHE A 265 9.90 0.34 -31.89
N MET A 266 8.83 0.30 -31.09
CA MET A 266 8.96 0.09 -29.64
C MET A 266 9.69 -1.22 -29.33
N LEU A 267 9.38 -2.32 -30.03
CA LEU A 267 10.05 -3.60 -29.86
C LEU A 267 11.53 -3.54 -30.26
N ALA A 268 11.88 -2.88 -31.36
CA ALA A 268 13.28 -2.66 -31.73
C ALA A 268 14.05 -1.89 -30.66
N GLY A 269 13.42 -0.85 -30.09
CA GLY A 269 13.98 -0.10 -28.96
C GLY A 269 14.20 -0.95 -27.72
N HIS A 270 13.22 -1.78 -27.34
CA HIS A 270 13.35 -2.71 -26.22
C HIS A 270 14.44 -3.78 -26.44
N LEU A 271 14.59 -4.26 -27.67
CA LEU A 271 15.66 -5.18 -28.06
C LEU A 271 17.02 -4.49 -28.21
N ARG A 272 17.04 -3.15 -28.19
CA ARG A 272 18.21 -2.29 -28.45
C ARG A 272 18.91 -2.65 -29.77
N ASP A 273 18.10 -2.89 -30.81
CA ASP A 273 18.59 -3.23 -32.15
C ASP A 273 18.47 -2.02 -33.10
N PRO A 274 19.52 -1.18 -33.22
CA PRO A 274 19.52 -0.03 -34.11
C PRO A 274 19.47 -0.43 -35.58
N ALA A 275 19.95 -1.63 -35.94
CA ALA A 275 19.93 -2.08 -37.33
C ALA A 275 18.50 -2.43 -37.78
N LEU A 276 17.73 -3.09 -36.90
CA LEU A 276 16.31 -3.34 -37.13
C LEU A 276 15.51 -2.04 -37.19
N LEU A 277 15.79 -1.11 -36.26
CA LEU A 277 15.18 0.22 -36.24
C LEU A 277 15.41 0.98 -37.56
N ASN A 278 16.63 0.99 -38.08
CA ASN A 278 16.96 1.65 -39.34
C ASN A 278 16.23 1.01 -40.53
N ARG A 279 16.16 -0.33 -40.60
CA ARG A 279 15.38 -1.02 -41.66
C ARG A 279 13.89 -0.67 -41.61
N MET A 280 13.34 -0.46 -40.41
CA MET A 280 11.95 0.00 -40.23
C MET A 280 11.76 1.44 -40.70
N LEU A 281 12.72 2.30 -40.39
CA LEU A 281 12.73 3.68 -40.86
C LEU A 281 12.83 3.75 -42.38
N ASP A 282 13.72 2.98 -43.00
CA ASP A 282 13.89 2.92 -44.46
C ASP A 282 12.59 2.55 -45.17
N LEU A 283 11.86 1.53 -44.66
CA LEU A 283 10.54 1.18 -45.20
C LEU A 283 9.56 2.35 -45.08
N SER A 284 9.54 3.01 -43.92
CA SER A 284 8.61 4.11 -43.66
C SER A 284 8.89 5.34 -44.52
N ILE A 285 10.16 5.58 -44.91
CA ILE A 285 10.56 6.66 -45.81
C ILE A 285 10.22 6.30 -47.25
N ASP A 286 10.53 5.07 -47.69
CA ASP A 286 10.16 4.56 -49.01
C ASP A 286 8.63 4.63 -49.24
N LYS A 287 7.86 4.35 -48.19
CA LYS A 287 6.39 4.41 -48.20
C LYS A 287 5.86 5.66 -47.48
N SER A 288 6.13 6.82 -48.06
CA SER A 288 5.73 8.15 -47.54
C SER A 288 4.25 8.27 -47.13
N TRP A 289 3.35 7.54 -47.78
CA TRP A 289 1.91 7.50 -47.45
C TRP A 289 1.63 6.98 -46.03
N ILE A 290 2.55 6.25 -45.39
CA ILE A 290 2.45 5.85 -43.99
C ILE A 290 2.37 7.08 -43.07
N TRP A 291 3.06 8.16 -43.42
CA TRP A 291 3.12 9.41 -42.65
C TRP A 291 2.02 10.42 -43.03
N ALA A 292 1.32 10.22 -44.16
CA ALA A 292 0.36 11.16 -44.72
C ALA A 292 -1.07 10.99 -44.15
N PHE A 293 -1.70 12.04 -43.65
CA PHE A 293 -3.07 12.00 -43.12
C PHE A 293 -3.90 13.17 -43.67
N ASP A 294 -5.22 12.99 -43.70
CA ASP A 294 -6.13 14.00 -44.23
C ASP A 294 -6.37 15.13 -43.21
N PHE A 295 -6.46 16.37 -43.70
CA PHE A 295 -6.83 17.51 -42.88
C PHE A 295 -8.24 17.31 -42.30
N GLY A 296 -8.38 17.49 -40.98
CA GLY A 296 -9.64 17.26 -40.26
C GLY A 296 -9.78 15.84 -39.68
N ASP A 297 -8.93 14.87 -40.06
CA ASP A 297 -8.91 13.55 -39.42
C ASP A 297 -8.00 13.53 -38.19
N ASP A 298 -8.49 14.13 -37.10
CA ASP A 298 -7.79 14.25 -35.82
C ASP A 298 -7.25 12.91 -35.29
N PRO A 299 -7.99 11.79 -35.33
CA PRO A 299 -7.46 10.48 -34.95
C PRO A 299 -6.29 10.00 -35.83
N ALA A 300 -6.34 10.22 -37.15
CA ALA A 300 -5.23 9.88 -38.04
C ALA A 300 -3.97 10.72 -37.72
N ARG A 301 -4.16 12.01 -37.43
CA ARG A 301 -3.09 12.91 -36.96
C ARG A 301 -2.46 12.41 -35.66
N GLU A 302 -3.26 11.99 -34.68
CA GLU A 302 -2.74 11.45 -33.42
C GLU A 302 -2.01 10.11 -33.61
N GLN A 303 -2.42 9.27 -34.56
CA GLN A 303 -1.66 8.07 -34.92
C GLN A 303 -0.28 8.40 -35.49
N VAL A 304 -0.17 9.41 -36.35
CA VAL A 304 1.14 9.86 -36.89
C VAL A 304 2.01 10.36 -35.74
N ARG A 305 1.46 11.16 -34.83
CA ARG A 305 2.20 11.62 -33.63
C ARG A 305 2.67 10.45 -32.78
N ALA A 306 1.83 9.45 -32.56
CA ALA A 306 2.20 8.26 -31.81
C ALA A 306 3.28 7.42 -32.50
N LEU A 307 3.25 7.33 -33.84
CA LEU A 307 4.28 6.68 -34.63
C LEU A 307 5.64 7.40 -34.50
N VAL A 308 5.65 8.72 -34.67
CA VAL A 308 6.87 9.54 -34.50
C VAL A 308 7.42 9.41 -33.07
N SER A 309 6.56 9.51 -32.05
CA SER A 309 6.99 9.34 -30.66
C SER A 309 7.51 7.94 -30.35
N ALA A 310 6.96 6.90 -30.99
CA ALA A 310 7.47 5.53 -30.86
C ALA A 310 8.86 5.38 -31.48
N TYR A 311 9.08 5.96 -32.66
CA TYR A 311 10.40 6.01 -33.29
C TYR A 311 11.43 6.76 -32.42
N ILE A 312 11.11 7.97 -31.95
CA ILE A 312 12.01 8.75 -31.06
C ILE A 312 12.35 7.95 -29.79
N ALA A 313 11.36 7.32 -29.16
CA ALA A 313 11.59 6.49 -27.99
C ALA A 313 12.46 5.27 -28.30
N ALA A 314 12.24 4.62 -29.45
CA ALA A 314 13.03 3.47 -29.89
C ALA A 314 14.49 3.82 -30.18
N SER A 315 14.73 4.95 -30.86
CA SER A 315 16.05 5.53 -31.09
C SER A 315 16.78 5.78 -29.76
N ALA A 316 16.08 6.40 -28.81
CA ALA A 316 16.62 6.69 -27.49
C ALA A 316 17.02 5.44 -26.70
N LEU A 317 16.17 4.40 -26.72
CA LEU A 317 16.44 3.11 -26.09
C LEU A 317 17.56 2.33 -26.80
N SER A 318 17.71 2.53 -28.12
CA SER A 318 18.81 1.96 -28.90
C SER A 318 20.14 2.72 -28.75
N GLY A 319 20.18 3.73 -27.88
CA GLY A 319 21.40 4.44 -27.51
C GLY A 319 21.61 5.79 -28.20
N GLN A 320 20.77 6.19 -29.15
CA GLN A 320 20.85 7.52 -29.76
C GLN A 320 20.44 8.60 -28.76
N VAL A 321 21.21 9.67 -28.67
CA VAL A 321 20.95 10.77 -27.70
C VAL A 321 20.82 12.12 -28.37
N VAL A 322 21.49 12.29 -29.51
CA VAL A 322 21.53 13.55 -30.26
C VAL A 322 20.17 13.77 -30.90
N TRP A 323 19.50 14.83 -30.47
CA TRP A 323 18.13 15.13 -30.90
C TRP A 323 18.05 15.38 -32.40
N GLU A 324 19.03 16.12 -32.93
CA GLU A 324 19.11 16.51 -34.33
C GLU A 324 19.20 15.28 -35.24
N GLU A 325 19.99 14.27 -34.85
CA GLU A 325 20.12 13.01 -35.59
C GLU A 325 18.81 12.21 -35.59
N ILE A 326 18.13 12.15 -34.44
CA ILE A 326 16.86 11.44 -34.33
C ILE A 326 15.82 12.09 -35.25
N ILE A 327 15.69 13.42 -35.23
CA ILE A 327 14.69 14.12 -36.04
C ILE A 327 15.04 14.18 -37.52
N ALA A 328 16.32 14.22 -37.88
CA ALA A 328 16.72 14.14 -39.28
C ALA A 328 16.19 12.88 -39.98
N GLY A 329 15.96 11.78 -39.22
CA GLY A 329 15.34 10.56 -39.73
C GLY A 329 13.83 10.65 -39.95
N VAL A 330 13.13 11.60 -39.32
CA VAL A 330 11.67 11.75 -39.46
C VAL A 330 11.35 12.64 -40.66
N PRO A 331 10.42 12.25 -41.55
CA PRO A 331 10.04 13.13 -42.66
C PRO A 331 9.58 14.50 -42.18
N SER A 332 9.98 15.57 -42.88
CA SER A 332 9.75 16.97 -42.47
C SER A 332 8.28 17.31 -42.22
N TYR A 333 7.37 16.67 -42.97
CA TYR A 333 5.91 16.84 -42.84
C TYR A 333 5.28 16.01 -41.71
N ALA A 334 6.04 15.11 -41.07
CA ALA A 334 5.61 14.38 -39.86
C ALA A 334 6.16 15.02 -38.57
N ALA A 335 7.21 15.85 -38.68
CA ALA A 335 7.89 16.53 -37.58
C ALA A 335 7.62 18.04 -37.57
N PHE A 336 6.35 18.45 -37.61
CA PHE A 336 6.01 19.87 -37.52
C PHE A 336 6.63 20.51 -36.26
N PRO A 337 7.26 21.69 -36.37
CA PRO A 337 7.88 22.36 -35.22
C PRO A 337 6.96 22.52 -34.01
N GLN A 338 5.67 22.77 -34.25
CA GLN A 338 4.66 22.87 -33.18
C GLN A 338 4.37 21.53 -32.46
N TRP A 339 4.66 20.39 -33.08
CA TRP A 339 4.45 19.07 -32.48
C TRP A 339 5.65 18.59 -31.69
N VAL A 340 6.85 19.01 -32.07
CA VAL A 340 8.12 18.57 -31.47
C VAL A 340 8.09 18.50 -29.93
N PRO A 341 7.66 19.54 -29.17
CA PRO A 341 7.59 19.45 -27.70
C PRO A 341 6.72 18.29 -27.20
N SER A 342 5.55 18.11 -27.80
CA SER A 342 4.61 17.05 -27.43
C SER A 342 5.08 15.66 -27.83
N LEU A 343 5.75 15.54 -28.98
CA LEU A 343 6.31 14.29 -29.49
C LEU A 343 7.42 13.81 -28.56
N LEU A 344 8.30 14.73 -28.15
CA LEU A 344 9.35 14.50 -27.16
C LEU A 344 8.78 14.12 -25.80
N GLY A 345 7.75 14.84 -25.34
CA GLY A 345 7.08 14.53 -24.08
C GLY A 345 6.50 13.10 -24.06
N ALA A 346 5.82 12.71 -25.13
CA ALA A 346 5.29 11.36 -25.27
C ALA A 346 6.38 10.30 -25.42
N ALA A 347 7.47 10.59 -26.13
CA ALA A 347 8.63 9.70 -26.25
C ALA A 347 9.33 9.51 -24.90
N LEU A 348 9.57 10.60 -24.14
CA LEU A 348 10.14 10.53 -22.79
C LEU A 348 9.27 9.71 -21.84
N ALA A 349 7.94 9.86 -21.90
CA ALA A 349 7.03 9.06 -21.09
C ALA A 349 7.16 7.55 -21.42
N ARG A 350 7.32 7.21 -22.71
CA ARG A 350 7.56 5.81 -23.15
C ARG A 350 8.92 5.29 -22.67
N VAL A 351 10.00 6.05 -22.87
CA VAL A 351 11.34 5.68 -22.39
C VAL A 351 11.33 5.51 -20.87
N ALA A 352 10.63 6.38 -20.13
CA ALA A 352 10.57 6.32 -18.68
C ALA A 352 9.95 5.03 -18.16
N CYS A 353 8.95 4.48 -18.86
CA CYS A 353 8.35 3.19 -18.52
C CYS A 353 9.34 2.00 -18.60
N VAL A 354 10.41 2.13 -19.39
CA VAL A 354 11.40 1.06 -19.63
C VAL A 354 12.69 1.36 -18.86
N GLU A 355 13.28 2.52 -19.10
CA GLU A 355 14.55 2.97 -18.53
C GLU A 355 14.38 4.36 -17.89
N PRO A 356 13.88 4.43 -16.64
CA PRO A 356 13.52 5.69 -16.01
C PRO A 356 14.72 6.63 -15.80
N GLU A 357 15.92 6.07 -15.54
CA GLU A 357 17.15 6.87 -15.39
C GLU A 357 17.58 7.50 -16.71
N ARG A 358 17.49 6.74 -17.80
CA ARG A 358 17.77 7.23 -19.15
C ARG A 358 16.78 8.32 -19.55
N ALA A 359 15.49 8.15 -19.25
CA ALA A 359 14.50 9.19 -19.49
C ALA A 359 14.81 10.48 -18.70
N ALA A 360 15.33 10.39 -17.48
CA ALA A 360 15.74 11.57 -16.70
C ALA A 360 16.95 12.28 -17.33
N GLU A 361 17.93 11.52 -17.83
CA GLU A 361 19.07 12.08 -18.57
C GLU A 361 18.61 12.79 -19.85
N LEU A 362 17.74 12.14 -20.62
CA LEU A 362 17.18 12.70 -21.86
C LEU A 362 16.28 13.90 -21.60
N HIS A 363 15.54 13.94 -20.48
CA HIS A 363 14.76 15.11 -20.09
C HIS A 363 15.65 16.34 -19.94
N VAL A 364 16.81 16.22 -19.27
CA VAL A 364 17.77 17.32 -19.12
C VAL A 364 18.38 17.72 -20.47
N ARG A 365 18.81 16.73 -21.27
CA ARG A 365 19.45 16.99 -22.56
C ARG A 365 18.48 17.58 -23.59
N TRP A 366 17.30 16.99 -23.77
CA TRP A 366 16.31 17.50 -24.72
C TRP A 366 15.67 18.81 -24.24
N GLY A 367 15.54 18.98 -22.93
CA GLY A 367 15.04 20.21 -22.31
C GLY A 367 15.89 21.46 -22.57
N SER A 368 17.18 21.32 -22.90
CA SER A 368 18.02 22.46 -23.30
C SER A 368 17.78 22.92 -24.74
N HIS A 369 17.19 22.07 -25.58
CA HIS A 369 16.90 22.38 -26.99
C HIS A 369 15.42 22.69 -27.23
N VAL A 370 14.53 22.02 -26.50
CA VAL A 370 13.08 22.12 -26.69
C VAL A 370 12.40 22.30 -25.33
N ALA A 371 11.52 23.29 -25.22
CA ALA A 371 10.69 23.49 -24.05
C ALA A 371 9.68 22.32 -23.90
N LEU A 372 9.97 21.38 -22.99
CA LEU A 372 9.14 20.21 -22.78
C LEU A 372 7.79 20.57 -22.13
N PRO A 373 6.67 19.98 -22.58
CA PRO A 373 5.36 20.23 -21.97
C PRO A 373 5.32 19.75 -20.51
N ARG A 374 4.64 20.50 -19.64
CA ARG A 374 4.50 20.15 -18.21
C ARG A 374 3.84 18.79 -17.96
N GLN A 375 3.03 18.29 -18.90
CA GLN A 375 2.43 16.96 -18.78
C GLN A 375 3.48 15.83 -18.82
N THR A 376 4.68 16.09 -19.34
CA THR A 376 5.78 15.13 -19.45
C THR A 376 6.38 14.76 -18.09
N HIS A 377 6.41 15.70 -17.14
CA HIS A 377 7.13 15.53 -15.89
C HIS A 377 6.53 14.45 -14.98
N ALA A 378 5.19 14.32 -14.97
CA ALA A 378 4.50 13.39 -14.08
C ALA A 378 4.76 11.91 -14.42
N PRO A 379 4.64 11.45 -15.68
CA PRO A 379 5.01 10.08 -16.05
C PRO A 379 6.47 9.75 -15.73
N VAL A 380 7.42 10.64 -16.04
CA VAL A 380 8.85 10.43 -15.79
C VAL A 380 9.13 10.35 -14.28
N ALA A 381 8.57 11.27 -13.49
CA ALA A 381 8.70 11.26 -12.03
C ALA A 381 8.08 10.01 -11.39
N LEU A 382 6.93 9.54 -11.90
CA LEU A 382 6.30 8.31 -11.43
C LEU A 382 7.18 7.08 -11.69
N ALA A 383 7.74 6.97 -12.90
CA ALA A 383 8.59 5.85 -13.27
C ALA A 383 9.89 5.82 -12.44
N LEU A 384 10.56 6.97 -12.27
CA LEU A 384 11.72 7.12 -11.40
C LEU A 384 11.41 6.74 -9.94
N ALA A 385 10.25 7.15 -9.42
CA ALA A 385 9.83 6.81 -8.07
C ALA A 385 9.61 5.30 -7.89
N ASN A 386 9.00 4.64 -8.88
CA ASN A 386 8.76 3.19 -8.88
C ASN A 386 10.08 2.40 -8.99
N ALA A 387 11.06 2.91 -9.73
CA ALA A 387 12.41 2.35 -9.81
C ALA A 387 13.29 2.65 -8.57
N GLY A 388 12.75 3.33 -7.55
CA GLY A 388 13.48 3.64 -6.32
C GLY A 388 14.43 4.85 -6.42
N ARG A 389 14.47 5.55 -7.55
CA ARG A 389 15.26 6.78 -7.80
C ARG A 389 14.48 8.03 -7.38
N SER A 390 14.11 8.07 -6.09
CA SER A 390 13.27 9.14 -5.55
C SER A 390 13.97 10.50 -5.49
N ASP A 391 15.29 10.53 -5.52
CA ASP A 391 16.14 11.73 -5.61
C ASP A 391 15.95 12.44 -6.96
N LEU A 392 15.93 11.69 -8.06
CA LEU A 392 15.70 12.23 -9.40
C LEU A 392 14.22 12.61 -9.58
N ALA A 393 13.31 11.74 -9.16
CA ALA A 393 11.86 12.01 -9.23
C ALA A 393 11.49 13.30 -8.49
N LEU A 394 12.14 13.57 -7.36
CA LEU A 394 11.86 14.75 -6.54
C LEU A 394 12.20 16.07 -7.24
N ARG A 395 13.20 16.09 -8.14
CA ARG A 395 13.56 17.29 -8.91
C ARG A 395 12.48 17.66 -9.93
N LEU A 396 11.76 16.67 -10.46
CA LEU A 396 10.72 16.88 -11.47
C LEU A 396 9.35 17.23 -10.86
N LEU A 397 9.10 16.89 -9.59
CA LEU A 397 7.81 17.10 -8.94
C LEU A 397 7.33 18.57 -8.91
N PRO A 398 8.18 19.58 -8.64
CA PRO A 398 7.77 20.99 -8.69
C PRO A 398 7.32 21.45 -10.07
N GLU A 399 7.76 20.78 -11.13
CA GLU A 399 7.47 21.14 -12.53
C GLU A 399 6.22 20.43 -13.07
N CYS A 400 5.62 19.51 -12.30
CA CYS A 400 4.43 18.77 -12.70
C CYS A 400 3.17 19.65 -12.69
N ASP A 401 2.31 19.49 -13.69
CA ASP A 401 0.92 19.95 -13.60
C ASP A 401 0.11 18.96 -12.73
N PHE A 402 -0.52 19.44 -11.65
CA PHE A 402 -1.27 18.59 -10.71
C PHE A 402 -2.75 18.45 -11.05
N ARG A 403 -3.24 19.03 -12.16
CA ARG A 403 -4.59 18.79 -12.69
C ARG A 403 -4.81 17.31 -13.08
N PRO A 404 -3.86 16.62 -13.75
CA PRO A 404 -3.98 15.18 -14.03
C PRO A 404 -3.73 14.31 -12.79
N VAL A 405 -4.40 13.16 -12.74
CA VAL A 405 -4.27 12.18 -11.65
C VAL A 405 -2.84 11.62 -11.53
N ASP A 406 -2.08 11.60 -12.64
CA ASP A 406 -0.74 11.00 -12.67
C ASP A 406 0.30 11.78 -11.87
N ALA A 407 0.19 13.11 -11.79
CA ALA A 407 1.09 13.91 -10.94
C ALA A 407 0.90 13.59 -9.45
N LEU A 408 -0.36 13.40 -9.01
CA LEU A 408 -0.63 12.93 -7.65
C LEU A 408 -0.14 11.50 -7.41
N ARG A 409 -0.24 10.61 -8.41
CA ARG A 409 0.34 9.26 -8.33
C ARG A 409 1.86 9.32 -8.17
N ALA A 410 2.55 10.14 -8.98
CA ALA A 410 3.99 10.37 -8.91
C ALA A 410 4.39 10.88 -7.51
N PHE A 411 3.72 11.93 -7.03
CA PHE A 411 3.97 12.48 -5.70
C PHE A 411 3.74 11.45 -4.59
N GLY A 412 2.68 10.66 -4.69
CA GLY A 412 2.39 9.56 -3.78
C GLY A 412 3.44 8.46 -3.76
N ALA A 413 4.00 8.11 -4.92
CA ALA A 413 5.06 7.12 -5.08
C ALA A 413 6.37 7.62 -4.44
N VAL A 414 6.75 8.88 -4.71
CA VAL A 414 7.92 9.52 -4.09
C VAL A 414 7.78 9.55 -2.56
N LEU A 415 6.64 10.02 -2.04
CA LEU A 415 6.41 10.03 -0.59
C LEU A 415 6.44 8.64 0.03
N TYR A 416 5.92 7.62 -0.67
CA TYR A 416 5.96 6.25 -0.18
C TYR A 416 7.39 5.73 -0.03
N SER A 417 8.22 5.93 -1.05
CA SER A 417 9.63 5.56 -1.03
C SER A 417 10.40 6.26 0.10
N LEU A 418 10.23 7.58 0.24
CA LEU A 418 10.84 8.37 1.31
C LEU A 418 10.38 7.93 2.71
N CYS A 419 9.08 7.65 2.88
CA CYS A 419 8.52 7.11 4.13
C CYS A 419 9.16 5.78 4.52
N LYS A 420 9.32 4.86 3.55
CA LYS A 420 9.88 3.52 3.76
C LYS A 420 11.36 3.59 4.17
N GLY A 421 12.12 4.48 3.54
CA GLY A 421 13.55 4.66 3.83
C GLY A 421 13.85 5.27 5.21
N ARG A 422 12.88 5.93 5.86
CA ARG A 422 13.05 6.68 7.13
C ARG A 422 14.25 7.66 7.12
N LYS A 423 14.69 8.08 5.94
CA LYS A 423 15.79 9.02 5.77
C LYS A 423 15.35 10.38 6.29
N THR A 424 16.27 11.10 6.94
CA THR A 424 16.11 12.54 7.16
C THR A 424 16.17 13.21 5.79
N LEU A 425 15.18 14.06 5.50
CA LEU A 425 15.17 14.86 4.28
C LEU A 425 16.18 16.00 4.42
N ASP A 426 16.91 16.29 3.35
CA ASP A 426 17.73 17.48 3.24
C ASP A 426 16.85 18.72 2.93
N VAL A 427 17.47 19.90 2.94
CA VAL A 427 16.76 21.17 2.74
C VAL A 427 16.16 21.23 1.35
N ASN A 428 16.93 20.85 0.32
CA ASN A 428 16.48 20.83 -1.07
C ASN A 428 15.25 19.93 -1.28
N ALA A 429 15.22 18.74 -0.66
CA ALA A 429 14.06 17.87 -0.71
C ALA A 429 12.85 18.46 0.00
N ILE A 430 13.05 19.11 1.15
CA ILE A 430 11.97 19.78 1.89
C ILE A 430 11.39 20.93 1.06
N ASP A 431 12.24 21.73 0.41
CA ASP A 431 11.82 22.81 -0.48
C ASP A 431 10.97 22.28 -1.63
N ALA A 432 11.50 21.32 -2.41
CA ALA A 432 10.79 20.71 -3.53
C ALA A 432 9.44 20.13 -3.08
N LEU A 433 9.41 19.32 -2.01
CA LEU A 433 8.17 18.72 -1.50
C LEU A 433 7.17 19.78 -1.00
N SER A 434 7.64 20.92 -0.47
CA SER A 434 6.77 21.98 0.02
C SER A 434 6.07 22.72 -1.13
N VAL A 435 6.79 23.00 -2.21
CA VAL A 435 6.25 23.61 -3.44
C VAL A 435 5.26 22.65 -4.09
N THR A 436 5.64 21.39 -4.25
CA THR A 436 4.77 20.33 -4.78
C THR A 436 3.50 20.15 -3.95
N LEU A 437 3.62 20.15 -2.62
CA LEU A 437 2.47 20.01 -1.71
C LEU A 437 1.48 21.16 -1.86
N LYS A 438 1.98 22.39 -2.00
CA LYS A 438 1.14 23.57 -2.21
C LYS A 438 0.38 23.47 -3.53
N ALA A 439 1.09 23.20 -4.63
CA ALA A 439 0.49 23.04 -5.95
C ALA A 439 -0.56 21.92 -5.99
N ALA A 440 -0.28 20.77 -5.38
CA ALA A 440 -1.19 19.63 -5.34
C ALA A 440 -2.50 19.92 -4.58
N VAL A 441 -2.43 20.70 -3.49
CA VAL A 441 -3.62 21.01 -2.68
C VAL A 441 -4.48 22.10 -3.30
N GLU A 442 -3.87 23.04 -4.01
CA GLU A 442 -4.58 24.09 -4.75
C GLU A 442 -5.36 23.51 -5.93
N THR A 443 -4.74 22.61 -6.69
CA THR A 443 -5.31 22.07 -7.94
C THR A 443 -6.29 20.91 -7.72
N THR A 444 -5.98 19.95 -6.84
CA THR A 444 -6.71 18.66 -6.80
C THR A 444 -7.11 18.24 -5.38
N THR A 445 -8.09 17.34 -5.26
CA THR A 445 -8.47 16.70 -3.99
C THR A 445 -7.55 15.51 -3.72
N ILE A 446 -6.95 15.45 -2.53
CA ILE A 446 -6.04 14.35 -2.20
C ILE A 446 -6.85 13.10 -1.84
N PRO A 447 -6.59 11.95 -2.49
CA PRO A 447 -7.26 10.71 -2.15
C PRO A 447 -7.00 10.24 -0.71
N SER A 448 -8.03 9.68 -0.07
CA SER A 448 -7.97 9.22 1.33
C SER A 448 -6.91 8.13 1.57
N TYR A 449 -6.61 7.28 0.59
CA TYR A 449 -5.57 6.25 0.69
C TYR A 449 -4.15 6.85 0.81
N MET A 450 -3.94 8.12 0.44
CA MET A 450 -2.65 8.81 0.56
C MET A 450 -2.48 9.54 1.89
N ARG A 451 -3.54 9.68 2.70
CA ARG A 451 -3.58 10.42 3.96
C ARG A 451 -2.36 10.19 4.86
N GLY A 452 -1.95 8.94 5.03
CA GLY A 452 -0.80 8.58 5.87
C GLY A 452 0.53 9.17 5.37
N ARG A 453 0.73 9.22 4.06
CA ARG A 453 1.94 9.72 3.40
C ARG A 453 2.02 11.25 3.51
N PHE A 454 0.89 11.94 3.31
CA PHE A 454 0.80 13.39 3.51
C PHE A 454 0.96 13.80 4.97
N ALA A 455 0.36 13.05 5.91
CA ALA A 455 0.58 13.30 7.33
C ALA A 455 2.07 13.19 7.70
N TRP A 456 2.77 12.18 7.15
CA TRP A 456 4.23 12.05 7.31
C TRP A 456 4.98 13.26 6.76
N LEU A 457 4.65 13.73 5.55
CA LEU A 457 5.29 14.91 4.97
C LEU A 457 5.10 16.15 5.85
N LEU A 458 3.87 16.40 6.32
CA LEU A 458 3.56 17.50 7.23
C LEU A 458 4.39 17.44 8.53
N PHE A 459 4.65 16.24 9.06
CA PHE A 459 5.57 16.09 10.18
C PHE A 459 7.01 16.49 9.84
N GLN A 460 7.48 16.20 8.62
CA GLN A 460 8.81 16.60 8.19
C GLN A 460 8.90 18.12 8.01
N LEU A 461 7.89 18.76 7.41
CA LEU A 461 7.83 20.22 7.28
C LEU A 461 7.84 20.93 8.65
N ILE A 462 7.01 20.47 9.61
CA ILE A 462 7.04 20.99 10.99
C ILE A 462 8.39 20.74 11.66
N ARG A 463 9.05 19.63 11.33
CA ARG A 463 10.39 19.31 11.87
C ARG A 463 11.46 20.23 11.29
N ALA A 464 11.35 20.62 10.02
CA ALA A 464 12.27 21.52 9.34
C ALA A 464 12.23 22.94 9.92
N GLY A 465 11.04 23.40 10.33
CA GLY A 465 10.86 24.66 11.04
C GLY A 465 10.28 25.75 10.14
N GLN A 466 10.64 27.01 10.37
CA GLN A 466 10.23 28.12 9.50
C GLN A 466 11.12 28.16 8.24
N PRO A 467 10.57 28.45 7.04
CA PRO A 467 9.18 28.84 6.73
C PRO A 467 8.18 27.66 6.57
N TYR A 468 8.65 26.42 6.59
CA TYR A 468 7.86 25.25 6.21
C TYR A 468 6.67 24.92 7.14
N VAL A 469 6.72 25.34 8.40
CA VAL A 469 5.60 25.18 9.33
C VAL A 469 4.38 25.99 8.87
N ASP A 470 4.59 27.16 8.27
CA ASP A 470 3.49 27.98 7.74
C ASP A 470 2.84 27.29 6.54
N ILE A 471 3.66 26.75 5.62
CA ILE A 471 3.19 25.94 4.48
C ILE A 471 2.39 24.74 4.98
N ALA A 472 2.95 23.95 5.91
CA ALA A 472 2.28 22.78 6.47
C ALA A 472 0.92 23.13 7.08
N MET A 473 0.82 24.26 7.76
CA MET A 473 -0.42 24.72 8.38
C MET A 473 -1.45 25.21 7.37
N GLN A 474 -1.04 25.95 6.34
CA GLN A 474 -1.90 26.33 5.23
C GLN A 474 -2.43 25.11 4.48
N THR A 475 -1.58 24.11 4.23
CA THR A 475 -1.97 22.84 3.62
C THR A 475 -2.99 22.08 4.48
N ILE A 476 -2.76 21.96 5.80
CA ILE A 476 -3.72 21.30 6.71
C ILE A 476 -5.08 22.00 6.66
N ILE A 477 -5.07 23.33 6.68
CA ILE A 477 -6.26 24.18 6.61
C ILE A 477 -7.02 23.93 5.30
N ALA A 478 -6.33 23.95 4.16
CA ALA A 478 -6.91 23.74 2.84
C ALA A 478 -7.48 22.33 2.66
N MET A 479 -6.76 21.28 3.10
CA MET A 479 -7.28 19.91 3.08
C MET A 479 -8.53 19.76 3.97
N GLN A 480 -8.52 20.35 5.17
CA GLN A 480 -9.68 20.31 6.08
C GLN A 480 -10.88 21.12 5.58
N LYS A 481 -10.67 22.13 4.73
CA LYS A 481 -11.77 22.88 4.09
C LYS A 481 -12.53 21.97 3.11
N LYS A 482 -11.81 21.09 2.41
CA LYS A 482 -12.38 20.11 1.46
C LYS A 482 -12.99 18.89 2.18
N ASP A 483 -12.28 18.34 3.19
CA ASP A 483 -12.76 17.24 4.04
C ASP A 483 -12.30 17.44 5.50
N LEU A 484 -13.26 17.78 6.38
CA LEU A 484 -13.03 18.07 7.80
C LEU A 484 -12.42 16.89 8.58
N ARG A 485 -12.64 15.66 8.09
CA ARG A 485 -12.14 14.41 8.68
C ARG A 485 -11.06 13.76 7.81
N PHE A 486 -10.42 14.56 6.93
CA PHE A 486 -9.33 14.07 6.11
C PHE A 486 -8.18 13.51 6.94
N PHE A 487 -7.91 14.01 8.15
CA PHE A 487 -6.90 13.43 9.04
C PHE A 487 -7.51 12.54 10.11
N GLU A 488 -6.85 11.43 10.42
CA GLU A 488 -7.28 10.61 11.56
C GLU A 488 -6.98 11.29 12.89
N ARG A 489 -7.76 10.93 13.92
CA ARG A 489 -7.56 11.38 15.30
C ARG A 489 -6.10 11.27 15.77
N ASN A 490 -5.43 10.17 15.43
CA ASN A 490 -4.05 9.95 15.85
C ASN A 490 -3.06 10.87 15.14
N GLN A 491 -3.33 11.21 13.87
CA GLN A 491 -2.51 12.10 13.05
C GLN A 491 -2.62 13.54 13.56
N VAL A 492 -3.85 14.05 13.76
CA VAL A 492 -4.10 15.39 14.34
C VAL A 492 -3.41 15.54 15.70
N GLY A 493 -3.63 14.58 16.60
CA GLY A 493 -2.97 14.58 17.92
C GLY A 493 -1.44 14.44 17.84
N GLY A 494 -0.92 13.84 16.77
CA GLY A 494 0.50 13.83 16.46
C GLY A 494 0.99 15.22 16.04
N LEU A 495 0.33 15.86 15.07
CA LEU A 495 0.70 17.18 14.51
C LEU A 495 0.72 18.25 15.61
N ILE A 496 -0.31 18.30 16.45
CA ILE A 496 -0.36 19.22 17.61
C ILE A 496 0.85 18.99 18.53
N ARG A 497 1.20 17.73 18.82
CA ARG A 497 2.39 17.43 19.65
C ARG A 497 3.69 17.82 18.96
N ALA A 498 3.78 17.70 17.64
CA ALA A 498 4.97 18.11 16.89
C ALA A 498 5.16 19.64 16.95
N LEU A 499 4.11 20.42 16.69
CA LEU A 499 4.10 21.88 16.80
C LEU A 499 4.51 22.33 18.21
N LEU A 500 3.88 21.77 19.26
CA LEU A 500 4.19 22.10 20.65
C LEU A 500 5.63 21.74 21.05
N ARG A 501 6.17 20.61 20.57
CA ARG A 501 7.58 20.23 20.83
C ARG A 501 8.56 21.21 20.21
N ARG A 502 8.20 21.78 19.05
CA ARG A 502 8.99 22.79 18.34
C ARG A 502 8.68 24.23 18.77
N ARG A 503 7.82 24.42 19.78
CA ARG A 503 7.39 25.72 20.31
C ARG A 503 6.58 26.57 19.32
N TYR A 504 5.98 25.97 18.29
CA TYR A 504 5.02 26.63 17.38
C TYR A 504 3.63 26.68 18.00
N PHE A 505 3.52 27.44 19.09
CA PHE A 505 2.34 27.50 19.94
C PHE A 505 1.11 28.09 19.25
N LYS A 506 1.30 29.19 18.49
CA LYS A 506 0.23 29.85 17.74
C LYS A 506 -0.43 28.87 16.77
N HIS A 507 0.36 28.20 15.93
CA HIS A 507 -0.11 27.19 14.99
C HIS A 507 -0.78 25.99 15.66
N ALA A 508 -0.25 25.52 16.79
CA ALA A 508 -0.87 24.43 17.55
C ALA A 508 -2.27 24.81 18.07
N MET A 509 -2.46 26.06 18.50
CA MET A 509 -3.75 26.58 18.93
C MET A 509 -4.72 26.78 17.77
N THR A 510 -4.26 27.36 16.65
CA THR A 510 -5.05 27.48 15.42
C THR A 510 -5.54 26.10 14.93
N LEU A 511 -4.67 25.08 14.98
CA LEU A 511 -5.08 23.71 14.62
C LEU A 511 -6.12 23.16 15.59
N LEU A 512 -5.96 23.41 16.90
CA LEU A 512 -6.90 22.97 17.94
C LEU A 512 -8.29 23.59 17.80
N GLU A 513 -8.35 24.89 17.49
CA GLU A 513 -9.58 25.63 17.24
C GLU A 513 -10.29 25.05 16.02
N ARG A 514 -9.57 24.84 14.93
CA ARG A 514 -10.12 24.32 13.68
C ARG A 514 -10.68 22.90 13.81
N VAL A 515 -10.08 22.05 14.65
CA VAL A 515 -10.58 20.68 14.86
C VAL A 515 -11.66 20.58 15.94
N ASN A 516 -11.96 21.68 16.64
CA ASN A 516 -13.03 21.71 17.62
C ASN A 516 -14.39 21.58 16.92
N GLY A 517 -15.24 20.67 17.41
CA GLY A 517 -16.54 20.36 16.77
C GLY A 517 -16.49 19.23 15.73
N HIS A 518 -15.35 18.98 15.07
CA HIS A 518 -15.24 17.90 14.06
C HIS A 518 -14.82 16.55 14.62
N TYR A 519 -14.15 16.56 15.78
CA TYR A 519 -13.66 15.36 16.48
C TYR A 519 -14.32 15.21 17.84
N SER A 520 -14.33 13.98 18.38
CA SER A 520 -14.92 13.70 19.70
C SER A 520 -14.38 14.64 20.79
N ARG A 521 -15.25 15.12 21.67
CA ARG A 521 -14.90 16.02 22.79
C ARG A 521 -13.75 15.48 23.66
N ARG A 522 -13.67 14.15 23.81
CA ARG A 522 -12.57 13.46 24.54
C ARG A 522 -11.21 13.64 23.84
N ALA A 523 -11.17 13.59 22.51
CA ALA A 523 -9.94 13.80 21.74
C ALA A 523 -9.44 15.23 21.87
N VAL A 524 -10.31 16.20 21.59
CA VAL A 524 -10.00 17.64 21.67
C VAL A 524 -9.55 18.01 23.09
N SER A 525 -10.26 17.56 24.13
CA SER A 525 -9.85 17.78 25.53
C SER A 525 -8.48 17.17 25.87
N SER A 526 -8.13 16.02 25.28
CA SER A 526 -6.81 15.41 25.47
C SER A 526 -5.70 16.24 24.81
N TRP A 527 -5.94 16.78 23.63
CA TRP A 527 -4.97 17.60 22.91
C TRP A 527 -4.81 18.99 23.56
N ALA A 528 -5.91 19.63 23.95
CA ALA A 528 -5.89 20.89 24.68
C ALA A 528 -5.12 20.79 26.01
N ARG A 529 -5.33 19.71 26.79
CA ARG A 529 -4.51 19.45 27.99
C ARG A 529 -3.01 19.31 27.66
N THR A 530 -2.70 18.68 26.53
CA THR A 530 -1.30 18.53 26.07
C THR A 530 -0.69 19.89 25.72
N ALA A 531 -1.44 20.75 25.03
CA ALA A 531 -1.04 22.13 24.73
C ALA A 531 -0.80 22.94 26.00
N VAL A 532 -1.79 23.01 26.90
CA VAL A 532 -1.67 23.74 28.19
C VAL A 532 -0.46 23.26 28.99
N THR A 533 -0.23 21.94 29.05
CA THR A 533 0.94 21.39 29.76
C THR A 533 2.26 21.80 29.10
N ALA A 534 2.30 21.87 27.76
CA ALA A 534 3.49 22.33 27.03
C ALA A 534 3.76 23.81 27.28
N PHE A 535 2.72 24.67 27.25
CA PHE A 535 2.81 26.10 27.54
C PHE A 535 3.35 26.39 28.94
N VAL A 536 2.78 25.74 29.96
CA VAL A 536 3.21 25.92 31.36
C VAL A 536 4.69 25.56 31.54
N ARG A 537 5.19 24.56 30.79
CA ARG A 537 6.59 24.13 30.87
C ARG A 537 7.57 25.08 30.20
N THR A 538 7.12 25.92 29.27
CA THR A 538 8.02 26.80 28.50
C THR A 538 8.15 28.20 29.06
N THR A 539 7.58 28.51 30.24
CA THR A 539 7.79 29.77 31.00
C THR A 539 7.57 31.08 30.23
N HIS A 540 6.95 31.07 29.06
CA HIS A 540 6.58 32.30 28.34
C HIS A 540 5.39 32.95 29.06
N ARG A 541 5.65 34.08 29.73
CA ARG A 541 4.63 34.88 30.43
C ARG A 541 3.74 35.67 29.46
N ASP A 542 4.17 35.87 28.22
CA ASP A 542 3.57 36.87 27.31
C ASP A 542 2.39 36.37 26.46
N PHE A 543 2.05 35.07 26.50
CA PHE A 543 1.03 34.48 25.63
C PHE A 543 -0.35 34.26 26.28
N VAL A 544 -0.53 34.73 27.52
CA VAL A 544 -1.79 34.63 28.28
C VAL A 544 -2.99 35.42 27.68
N PRO A 545 -2.84 36.47 26.84
CA PRO A 545 -4.00 37.22 26.33
C PRO A 545 -4.89 36.44 25.33
N VAL A 546 -4.28 35.71 24.38
CA VAL A 546 -5.01 35.08 23.26
C VAL A 546 -5.88 33.88 23.70
N ALA A 547 -5.51 33.20 24.79
CA ALA A 547 -6.28 32.07 25.29
C ALA A 547 -7.63 32.45 25.95
N LYS A 548 -7.89 33.73 26.26
CA LYS A 548 -9.15 34.14 26.91
C LYS A 548 -10.37 34.08 25.98
N SER A 549 -10.21 34.29 24.68
CA SER A 549 -11.33 34.39 23.72
C SER A 549 -11.68 33.09 23.00
N LEU A 550 -10.76 32.13 22.92
CA LEU A 550 -10.85 31.02 21.94
C LEU A 550 -11.23 29.65 22.53
N ILE A 551 -11.49 29.57 23.84
CA ILE A 551 -11.94 28.32 24.47
C ILE A 551 -13.36 28.54 25.02
N PRO A 552 -14.42 27.95 24.43
CA PRO A 552 -15.82 28.05 24.90
C PRO A 552 -16.01 27.51 26.32
N SER A 553 -15.01 26.79 26.84
CA SER A 553 -14.88 26.53 28.26
C SER A 553 -14.03 27.63 28.90
N THR A 554 -14.64 28.79 29.16
CA THR A 554 -14.16 29.74 30.16
C THR A 554 -13.72 29.01 31.43
N LYS A 555 -14.36 27.90 31.80
CA LYS A 555 -13.97 26.99 32.89
C LYS A 555 -12.60 26.31 32.73
N LEU A 556 -12.13 25.98 31.52
CA LEU A 556 -10.83 25.30 31.29
C LEU A 556 -9.68 26.30 31.30
N VAL A 557 -9.89 27.49 30.72
CA VAL A 557 -8.93 28.61 30.78
C VAL A 557 -8.92 29.24 32.16
N ALA A 558 -10.08 29.42 32.82
CA ALA A 558 -10.17 29.85 34.20
C ALA A 558 -9.60 28.79 35.16
N ARG A 559 -9.74 27.49 34.89
CA ARG A 559 -9.02 26.45 35.66
C ARG A 559 -7.52 26.52 35.43
N ALA A 560 -7.06 26.69 34.19
CA ALA A 560 -5.65 26.85 33.89
C ALA A 560 -5.08 28.14 34.50
N LYS A 561 -5.83 29.24 34.47
CA LYS A 561 -5.47 30.52 35.12
C LYS A 561 -5.51 30.42 36.63
N ALA A 562 -6.56 29.89 37.25
CA ALA A 562 -6.64 29.65 38.69
C ALA A 562 -5.52 28.70 39.18
N LEU A 563 -5.01 27.82 38.31
CA LEU A 563 -3.82 27.00 38.56
C LEU A 563 -2.49 27.77 38.43
N ILE A 564 -2.45 28.89 37.70
CA ILE A 564 -1.25 29.71 37.41
C ILE A 564 -1.18 30.95 38.32
N THR A 565 -2.31 31.53 38.73
CA THR A 565 -2.38 32.82 39.44
C THR A 565 -2.79 32.71 40.91
N HIS A 566 -2.84 31.52 41.49
CA HIS A 566 -3.18 31.38 42.92
C HIS A 566 -2.06 32.01 43.79
N PRO A 567 -2.37 33.00 44.65
CA PRO A 567 -1.35 33.75 45.40
C PRO A 567 -0.50 32.86 46.33
N GLU A 568 -1.06 31.74 46.80
CA GLU A 568 -0.34 30.76 47.63
C GLU A 568 0.74 29.96 46.88
N ILE A 569 0.79 30.03 45.54
CA ILE A 569 1.84 29.38 44.73
C ILE A 569 3.12 30.25 44.65
N LYS A 570 3.05 31.54 45.03
CA LYS A 570 4.20 32.46 45.02
C LYS A 570 5.18 32.25 46.19
N HIS A 571 4.79 31.59 47.27
CA HIS A 571 5.63 31.48 48.48
C HIS A 571 5.98 30.05 48.92
N ASP A 572 5.69 29.05 48.08
CA ASP A 572 6.13 27.68 48.36
C ASP A 572 7.00 27.12 47.21
N PRO A 573 8.32 26.96 47.39
CA PRO A 573 9.19 26.32 46.39
C PRO A 573 8.81 24.85 46.13
N TYR A 574 7.84 24.29 46.87
CA TYR A 574 7.29 22.95 46.68
C TYR A 574 6.03 22.88 45.79
N ALA A 575 5.46 23.99 45.33
CA ALA A 575 4.23 24.00 44.51
C ALA A 575 4.48 23.87 42.98
N SER A 576 5.65 24.26 42.47
CA SER A 576 5.97 24.24 41.03
C SER A 576 6.13 22.84 40.41
N VAL A 577 6.26 21.80 41.25
CA VAL A 577 6.45 20.40 40.81
C VAL A 577 5.13 19.60 40.84
N VAL A 578 4.04 20.18 41.38
CA VAL A 578 2.74 19.49 41.56
C VAL A 578 1.66 19.97 40.56
N VAL A 579 2.05 20.68 39.49
CA VAL A 579 1.05 21.28 38.59
C VAL A 579 0.15 20.25 37.90
N GLY A 580 -1.14 20.28 38.27
CA GLY A 580 -2.17 20.40 37.23
C GLY A 580 -3.39 19.48 37.26
N SER A 581 -3.74 18.80 38.36
CA SER A 581 -5.08 18.20 38.45
C SER A 581 -5.59 18.13 39.89
N LEU A 582 -6.48 19.08 40.21
CA LEU A 582 -7.35 19.03 41.39
C LEU A 582 -8.17 17.72 41.43
N ASP A 583 -8.50 17.15 40.27
CA ASP A 583 -9.17 15.84 40.17
C ASP A 583 -8.25 14.67 40.54
N LEU A 584 -6.94 14.76 40.32
CA LEU A 584 -5.95 13.79 40.80
C LEU A 584 -5.72 13.94 42.31
N ARG A 585 -5.72 15.16 42.85
CA ARG A 585 -5.68 15.38 44.32
C ARG A 585 -6.97 14.87 44.98
N ARG A 586 -8.16 15.13 44.41
CA ARG A 586 -9.45 14.59 44.87
C ARG A 586 -9.52 13.08 44.70
N SER A 587 -9.14 12.54 43.55
CA SER A 587 -9.10 11.09 43.31
C SER A 587 -8.07 10.39 44.19
N TRP A 588 -6.98 11.06 44.57
CA TRP A 588 -5.97 10.52 45.49
C TRP A 588 -6.45 10.56 46.94
N ARG A 589 -7.06 11.67 47.39
CA ARG A 589 -7.69 11.76 48.71
C ARG A 589 -8.89 10.81 48.82
N GLN A 590 -9.72 10.69 47.79
CA GLN A 590 -10.79 9.70 47.71
C GLN A 590 -10.26 8.29 47.60
N ALA A 591 -9.19 8.01 46.84
CA ALA A 591 -8.62 6.67 46.77
C ALA A 591 -7.96 6.24 48.08
N LEU A 592 -7.31 7.17 48.78
CA LEU A 592 -6.75 6.95 50.11
C LEU A 592 -7.87 6.80 51.14
N ALA A 593 -8.85 7.69 51.16
CA ALA A 593 -10.01 7.62 52.05
C ALA A 593 -10.91 6.40 51.79
N LEU A 594 -11.03 5.95 50.54
CA LEU A 594 -11.75 4.72 50.18
C LEU A 594 -10.91 3.47 50.48
N SER A 595 -9.57 3.54 50.40
CA SER A 595 -8.69 2.44 50.81
C SER A 595 -8.62 2.27 52.32
N SER A 596 -8.72 3.37 53.08
CA SER A 596 -8.76 3.33 54.55
C SER A 596 -10.17 3.09 55.11
N ARG A 597 -11.25 3.31 54.34
CA ARG A 597 -12.63 2.97 54.74
C ARG A 597 -13.10 1.59 54.30
N ARG A 598 -12.49 0.96 53.29
CA ARG A 598 -12.81 -0.41 52.85
C ARG A 598 -11.88 -1.44 53.49
N HIS A 599 -11.73 -1.36 54.80
CA HIS A 599 -10.85 -2.26 55.55
C HIS A 599 -11.36 -3.70 55.68
N GLU A 600 -12.60 -4.00 55.28
CA GLU A 600 -13.20 -5.33 55.50
C GLU A 600 -13.39 -6.21 54.25
N HIS A 601 -13.20 -5.72 53.02
CA HIS A 601 -13.42 -6.57 51.83
C HIS A 601 -12.17 -6.76 50.96
N ARG A 602 -11.79 -8.04 50.87
CA ARG A 602 -10.60 -8.62 50.25
C ARG A 602 -10.34 -8.21 48.79
N THR A 603 -9.04 -8.02 48.53
CA THR A 603 -8.25 -8.46 47.35
C THR A 603 -8.32 -7.76 46.00
N ASP A 604 -9.16 -6.76 45.74
CA ASP A 604 -9.11 -6.12 44.42
C ASP A 604 -8.22 -4.86 44.37
N ARG A 605 -7.20 -4.95 43.51
CA ARG A 605 -6.13 -3.97 43.34
C ARG A 605 -6.72 -2.62 42.96
N SER A 606 -6.77 -1.66 43.89
CA SER A 606 -7.27 -0.31 43.59
C SER A 606 -6.50 0.29 42.39
N PRO A 607 -7.15 0.46 41.21
CA PRO A 607 -6.51 1.01 40.02
C PRO A 607 -6.08 2.47 40.23
N ALA A 608 -6.60 3.13 41.27
CA ALA A 608 -6.23 4.48 41.67
C ALA A 608 -4.83 4.53 42.31
N PHE A 609 -4.46 3.54 43.13
CA PHE A 609 -3.12 3.47 43.74
C PHE A 609 -2.03 3.28 42.68
N ALA A 610 -2.25 2.36 41.73
CA ALA A 610 -1.34 2.13 40.62
C ALA A 610 -1.21 3.35 39.68
N ARG A 611 -2.29 4.13 39.49
CA ARG A 611 -2.27 5.37 38.71
C ARG A 611 -1.53 6.49 39.44
N ALA A 612 -1.72 6.64 40.75
CA ALA A 612 -1.01 7.61 41.56
C ALA A 612 0.50 7.41 41.53
N ILE A 613 0.98 6.17 41.68
CA ILE A 613 2.41 5.86 41.62
C ILE A 613 3.00 6.15 40.23
N ARG A 614 2.27 5.85 39.14
CA ARG A 614 2.72 6.17 37.78
C ARG A 614 2.86 7.67 37.55
N VAL A 615 1.96 8.48 38.12
CA VAL A 615 2.03 9.94 38.05
C VAL A 615 3.25 10.45 38.82
N ILE A 616 3.52 9.91 40.01
CA ILE A 616 4.70 10.29 40.80
C ILE A 616 6.00 9.89 40.09
N LEU A 617 6.05 8.74 39.43
CA LEU A 617 7.19 8.31 38.60
C LEU A 617 7.49 9.23 37.41
N THR A 618 6.52 10.04 36.96
CA THR A 618 6.76 11.06 35.92
C THR A 618 7.33 12.36 36.47
N MET A 619 7.26 12.58 37.79
CA MET A 619 7.84 13.73 38.48
C MET A 619 9.34 13.47 38.69
N ARG A 620 10.20 14.27 38.06
CA ARG A 620 11.66 14.05 38.06
C ARG A 620 12.27 14.34 39.44
N GLY A 621 12.55 13.29 40.23
CA GLY A 621 13.36 13.39 41.44
C GLY A 621 13.44 12.06 42.21
N GLU A 622 14.46 11.24 41.94
CA GLU A 622 14.64 9.92 42.57
C GLU A 622 14.77 10.01 44.10
N LYS A 623 15.59 10.94 44.59
CA LYS A 623 15.74 11.20 46.04
C LYS A 623 14.41 11.60 46.71
N LYS A 624 13.64 12.48 46.07
CA LYS A 624 12.35 12.97 46.61
C LYS A 624 11.30 11.86 46.65
N LEU A 625 11.24 11.05 45.59
CA LEU A 625 10.38 9.87 45.53
C LEU A 625 10.72 8.88 46.65
N MET A 626 12.00 8.59 46.84
CA MET A 626 12.45 7.67 47.88
C MET A 626 12.17 8.19 49.29
N ASN A 627 12.36 9.49 49.54
CA ASN A 627 12.01 10.09 50.83
C ASN A 627 10.50 10.01 51.12
N LEU A 628 9.66 10.27 50.12
CA LEU A 628 8.21 10.13 50.25
C LEU A 628 7.81 8.67 50.53
N LEU A 629 8.38 7.74 49.77
CA LEU A 629 8.05 6.33 49.93
C LEU A 629 8.58 5.75 51.24
N ARG A 630 9.71 6.25 51.77
CA ARG A 630 10.21 5.86 53.10
C ARG A 630 9.22 6.27 54.20
N ARG A 631 8.66 7.48 54.11
CA ARG A 631 7.60 7.96 55.03
C ARG A 631 6.31 7.14 54.93
N LEU A 632 5.96 6.71 53.73
CA LEU A 632 4.76 5.89 53.49
C LEU A 632 4.99 4.40 53.74
N GLY A 633 6.24 3.95 53.72
CA GLY A 633 6.63 2.54 53.75
C GLY A 633 6.01 1.82 54.94
N SER A 634 6.12 2.39 56.14
CA SER A 634 5.52 1.83 57.36
C SER A 634 4.00 1.66 57.29
N ARG A 635 3.30 2.50 56.52
CA ARG A 635 1.83 2.49 56.37
C ARG A 635 1.32 1.55 55.27
N LEU A 636 2.20 1.07 54.40
CA LEU A 636 1.83 0.15 53.31
C LEU A 636 1.90 -1.29 53.79
N PHE A 637 1.02 -2.15 53.29
CA PHE A 637 1.12 -3.59 53.50
C PHE A 637 2.30 -4.20 52.74
N VAL A 638 2.76 -5.38 53.16
CA VAL A 638 3.89 -6.10 52.52
C VAL A 638 3.68 -6.29 51.01
N TRP A 639 2.47 -6.64 50.59
CA TRP A 639 2.15 -6.83 49.17
C TRP A 639 2.12 -5.50 48.40
N GLU A 640 1.74 -4.38 49.03
CA GLU A 640 1.75 -3.06 48.42
C GLU A 640 3.18 -2.56 48.25
N ARG A 641 4.02 -2.69 49.29
CA ARG A 641 5.46 -2.40 49.23
C ARG A 641 6.12 -3.16 48.09
N THR A 642 5.77 -4.44 47.93
CA THR A 642 6.23 -5.30 46.83
C THR A 642 5.73 -4.82 45.47
N ALA A 643 4.45 -4.46 45.35
CA ALA A 643 3.91 -3.92 44.10
C ALA A 643 4.56 -2.57 43.71
N VAL A 644 4.73 -1.66 44.68
CA VAL A 644 5.40 -0.38 44.49
C VAL A 644 6.85 -0.60 44.08
N GLY A 645 7.61 -1.42 44.80
CA GLY A 645 9.00 -1.74 44.46
C GLY A 645 9.15 -2.33 43.06
N ASN A 646 8.25 -3.23 42.64
CA ASN A 646 8.22 -3.76 41.28
C ASN A 646 7.94 -2.69 40.20
N ILE A 647 7.07 -1.72 40.50
CA ILE A 647 6.80 -0.59 39.60
C ILE A 647 8.04 0.31 39.46
N LEU A 648 8.71 0.63 40.57
CA LEU A 648 9.93 1.45 40.59
C LEU A 648 11.09 0.73 39.90
N LEU A 649 11.30 -0.54 40.21
CA LEU A 649 12.35 -1.36 39.62
C LEU A 649 12.17 -1.43 38.10
N ARG A 650 10.95 -1.71 37.61
CA ARG A 650 10.66 -1.69 36.17
C ARG A 650 10.90 -0.32 35.54
N TYR A 651 10.54 0.75 36.25
CA TYR A 651 10.78 2.11 35.78
C TYR A 651 12.28 2.41 35.63
N TRP A 652 13.08 2.12 36.65
CA TRP A 652 14.52 2.37 36.64
C TRP A 652 15.26 1.51 35.63
N VAL A 653 14.90 0.22 35.53
CA VAL A 653 15.40 -0.71 34.51
C VAL A 653 15.19 -0.14 33.10
N ASN A 654 14.01 0.41 32.81
CA ASN A 654 13.72 0.97 31.49
C ASN A 654 14.30 2.38 31.25
N ARG A 655 14.51 3.17 32.30
CA ARG A 655 14.98 4.56 32.19
C ARG A 655 16.50 4.66 32.09
N ARG A 656 17.26 3.81 32.79
CA ARG A 656 18.75 3.85 32.82
C ARG A 656 19.41 3.19 31.60
N ASP A 657 18.69 2.36 30.85
CA ASP A 657 19.13 1.78 29.57
C ASP A 657 19.59 2.83 28.53
N ARG A 658 19.22 4.11 28.69
CA ARG A 658 19.64 5.19 27.79
C ARG A 658 20.92 5.91 28.20
N ARG A 659 21.51 5.65 29.38
CA ARG A 659 22.61 6.49 29.89
C ARG A 659 23.85 5.80 30.44
N MET A 660 23.86 4.54 30.90
CA MET A 660 25.11 3.89 31.34
C MET A 660 25.04 2.35 31.40
N HIS A 661 26.20 1.72 31.17
CA HIS A 661 26.46 0.27 31.19
C HIS A 661 26.64 -0.35 32.59
N ASN A 662 26.48 0.40 33.69
CA ASN A 662 26.84 -0.11 35.01
C ASN A 662 25.74 -0.94 35.68
N ASP A 663 25.94 -2.26 35.68
CA ASP A 663 25.07 -3.26 36.30
C ASP A 663 25.08 -3.22 37.84
N GLY A 664 26.13 -2.69 38.45
CA GLY A 664 26.24 -2.52 39.91
C GLY A 664 25.12 -1.69 40.52
N ASN A 665 24.45 -0.85 39.72
CA ASN A 665 23.41 0.04 40.23
C ASN A 665 22.06 -0.66 40.45
N ILE A 666 21.77 -1.80 39.79
CA ILE A 666 20.50 -2.51 40.00
C ILE A 666 20.47 -3.21 41.35
N PHE A 667 21.60 -3.80 41.77
CA PHE A 667 21.74 -4.41 43.08
C PHE A 667 21.57 -3.38 44.19
N ALA A 668 22.32 -2.28 44.11
CA ALA A 668 22.17 -1.16 45.03
C ALA A 668 20.72 -0.63 45.07
N THR A 669 20.03 -0.60 43.92
CA THR A 669 18.62 -0.19 43.85
C THR A 669 17.70 -1.20 44.54
N LEU A 670 17.94 -2.50 44.38
CA LEU A 670 17.11 -3.55 44.97
C LEU A 670 17.31 -3.64 46.49
N GLU A 671 18.55 -3.56 46.96
CA GLU A 671 18.86 -3.45 48.40
C GLU A 671 18.31 -2.16 48.99
N MET A 672 18.43 -1.05 48.29
CA MET A 672 17.82 0.20 48.72
C MET A 672 16.29 0.10 48.81
N LEU A 673 15.61 -0.62 47.91
CA LEU A 673 14.18 -0.88 48.02
C LEU A 673 13.85 -1.80 49.21
N LYS A 674 14.66 -2.83 49.47
CA LYS A 674 14.50 -3.73 50.63
C LYS A 674 14.62 -2.94 51.93
N ILE A 675 15.70 -2.17 52.07
CA ILE A 675 16.01 -1.38 53.27
C ILE A 675 14.99 -0.24 53.45
N ALA A 676 14.73 0.56 52.40
CA ALA A 676 13.93 1.76 52.54
C ALA A 676 12.42 1.50 52.59
N LEU A 677 11.93 0.44 51.95
CA LEU A 677 10.49 0.17 51.79
C LEU A 677 10.04 -1.16 52.38
N GLY A 678 10.93 -1.99 52.92
CA GLY A 678 10.60 -3.38 53.27
C GLY A 678 10.14 -4.17 52.05
N PHE A 679 10.68 -3.87 50.87
CA PHE A 679 10.36 -4.55 49.62
C PHE A 679 10.75 -6.03 49.73
N LYS A 680 9.79 -6.94 49.56
CA LYS A 680 10.05 -8.39 49.50
C LYS A 680 9.98 -8.85 48.04
N PRO A 681 11.10 -9.17 47.41
CA PRO A 681 11.13 -9.59 46.01
C PRO A 681 10.20 -10.78 45.75
N ASP A 682 9.48 -10.73 44.63
CA ASP A 682 8.57 -11.79 44.18
C ASP A 682 8.94 -12.27 42.76
N ARG A 683 8.15 -13.22 42.22
CA ARG A 683 8.36 -13.75 40.86
C ARG A 683 8.18 -12.67 39.78
N ILE A 684 7.47 -11.56 40.06
CA ILE A 684 7.39 -10.41 39.14
C ILE A 684 8.72 -9.64 39.16
N THR A 685 9.34 -9.48 40.33
CA THR A 685 10.70 -8.93 40.48
C THR A 685 11.70 -9.73 39.63
N VAL A 686 11.68 -11.06 39.76
CA VAL A 686 12.50 -11.99 38.96
C VAL A 686 12.30 -11.73 37.47
N ASN A 687 11.04 -11.68 36.99
CA ASN A 687 10.75 -11.41 35.59
C ASN A 687 11.28 -10.05 35.10
N ILE A 688 11.24 -9.00 35.93
CA ILE A 688 11.78 -7.68 35.60
C ILE A 688 13.29 -7.75 35.43
N LEU A 689 13.98 -8.42 36.35
CA LEU A 689 15.43 -8.60 36.34
C LEU A 689 15.89 -9.47 35.17
N VAL A 690 15.19 -10.57 34.87
CA VAL A 690 15.43 -11.40 33.68
C VAL A 690 15.27 -10.59 32.41
N GLY A 691 14.19 -9.80 32.31
CA GLY A 691 13.96 -8.97 31.13
C GLY A 691 15.03 -7.90 30.91
N ARG A 692 15.74 -7.49 31.97
CA ARG A 692 16.93 -6.64 31.88
C ARG A 692 18.17 -7.43 31.46
N ALA A 693 18.44 -8.58 32.09
CA ALA A 693 19.57 -9.45 31.74
C ALA A 693 19.53 -9.84 30.25
N LEU A 694 18.36 -10.21 29.74
CA LEU A 694 18.14 -10.59 28.34
C LEU A 694 18.32 -9.46 27.32
N ARG A 695 18.39 -8.19 27.74
CA ARG A 695 18.74 -7.08 26.84
C ARG A 695 20.24 -6.99 26.59
N ARG A 696 21.07 -7.60 27.43
CA ARG A 696 22.52 -7.65 27.23
C ARG A 696 22.86 -8.66 26.14
N SER A 697 23.70 -8.27 25.20
CA SER A 697 24.22 -9.13 24.14
C SER A 697 24.90 -10.37 24.73
N THR A 698 25.69 -10.17 25.78
CA THR A 698 26.49 -11.20 26.47
C THR A 698 25.70 -12.20 27.32
N CYS A 699 24.41 -11.97 27.58
CA CYS A 699 23.63 -12.88 28.44
C CYS A 699 23.38 -14.24 27.73
N PRO A 700 23.83 -15.38 28.30
CA PRO A 700 23.60 -16.70 27.74
C PRO A 700 22.12 -17.09 27.90
N THR A 701 21.34 -16.75 26.88
CA THR A 701 19.87 -16.70 26.96
C THR A 701 19.24 -18.09 27.11
N ARG A 702 19.76 -19.10 26.40
CA ARG A 702 19.32 -20.51 26.53
C ARG A 702 19.61 -21.08 27.92
N ALA A 703 20.83 -20.88 28.43
CA ALA A 703 21.23 -21.32 29.76
C ALA A 703 20.41 -20.64 30.88
N LEU A 704 20.12 -19.34 30.76
CA LEU A 704 19.29 -18.62 31.74
C LEU A 704 17.86 -19.17 31.77
N PHE A 705 17.34 -19.54 30.60
CA PHE A 705 16.02 -20.15 30.51
C PHE A 705 15.96 -21.49 31.25
N ASN A 706 16.96 -22.35 31.03
CA ASN A 706 17.07 -23.63 31.74
C ASN A 706 17.07 -23.46 33.25
N GLU A 707 17.87 -22.54 33.77
CA GLU A 707 17.93 -22.31 35.21
C GLU A 707 16.60 -21.85 35.78
N LEU A 708 15.88 -20.96 35.08
CA LEU A 708 14.54 -20.57 35.53
C LEU A 708 13.57 -21.76 35.55
N VAL A 709 13.68 -22.67 34.58
CA VAL A 709 12.91 -23.93 34.58
C VAL A 709 13.29 -24.80 35.79
N ARG A 710 14.59 -24.94 36.10
CA ARG A 710 15.08 -25.64 37.31
C ARG A 710 14.53 -25.02 38.60
N HIS A 711 14.42 -23.70 38.67
CA HIS A 711 13.80 -22.98 39.81
C HIS A 711 12.26 -22.92 39.76
N GLY A 712 11.63 -23.85 39.02
CA GLY A 712 10.20 -24.16 39.10
C GLY A 712 9.31 -23.51 38.06
N TYR A 713 9.86 -22.78 37.07
CA TYR A 713 9.04 -22.30 35.94
C TYR A 713 8.58 -23.49 35.07
N PRO A 714 7.30 -23.54 34.64
CA PRO A 714 6.69 -24.75 34.10
C PRO A 714 7.21 -25.09 32.69
N ALA A 715 7.88 -26.23 32.53
CA ALA A 715 8.22 -26.81 31.23
C ALA A 715 7.83 -28.30 31.21
N PRO A 716 7.36 -28.84 30.07
CA PRO A 716 6.83 -30.20 30.01
C PRO A 716 7.86 -31.27 30.36
N ASN A 717 9.10 -31.13 29.86
CA ASN A 717 10.15 -32.15 29.97
C ASN A 717 11.39 -31.61 30.68
N GLY A 718 11.20 -30.71 31.65
CA GLY A 718 12.32 -30.03 32.31
C GLY A 718 13.02 -28.99 31.41
N PRO A 719 14.30 -28.66 31.70
CA PRO A 719 15.06 -27.67 30.95
C PRO A 719 15.25 -28.11 29.49
N PRO A 720 14.81 -27.33 28.49
CA PRO A 720 14.77 -27.81 27.10
C PRO A 720 16.07 -27.63 26.32
N PHE A 721 17.13 -27.11 26.94
CA PHE A 721 18.44 -26.96 26.29
C PHE A 721 19.50 -27.77 27.06
N ASP A 722 20.40 -28.45 26.37
CA ASP A 722 21.51 -29.19 26.99
C ASP A 722 22.73 -28.28 27.23
N ILE A 723 22.50 -27.16 27.91
CA ILE A 723 23.53 -26.14 28.16
C ILE A 723 23.61 -25.87 29.67
N PRO A 724 24.72 -26.23 30.33
CA PRO A 724 24.94 -25.89 31.74
C PRO A 724 25.17 -24.39 31.88
N TRP A 725 24.70 -23.82 32.99
CA TRP A 725 24.96 -22.42 33.31
C TRP A 725 26.43 -22.23 33.70
N ARG A 726 27.23 -21.57 32.85
CA ARG A 726 28.65 -21.28 33.09
C ARG A 726 28.95 -19.80 33.44
N GLY A 727 27.91 -18.98 33.62
CA GLY A 727 28.09 -17.56 33.96
C GLY A 727 28.20 -17.34 35.48
N PRO A 728 28.73 -16.18 35.92
CA PRO A 728 28.60 -15.78 37.33
C PRO A 728 27.12 -15.81 37.73
N PRO A 729 26.79 -16.16 38.98
CA PRO A 729 25.40 -16.29 39.43
C PRO A 729 24.67 -14.99 39.13
N VAL A 730 23.77 -15.02 38.17
CA VAL A 730 22.91 -13.86 37.88
C VAL A 730 22.05 -13.68 39.12
N LEU A 731 21.99 -12.47 39.66
CA LEU A 731 21.16 -12.09 40.83
C LEU A 731 19.73 -12.69 40.81
N VAL A 732 19.21 -12.91 39.61
CA VAL A 732 17.92 -13.58 39.35
C VAL A 732 17.83 -14.98 40.00
N LEU A 733 18.90 -15.76 39.97
CA LEU A 733 18.95 -17.16 40.41
C LEU A 733 19.00 -17.24 41.94
N THR A 734 19.91 -16.49 42.58
CA THR A 734 20.01 -16.44 44.05
C THR A 734 18.75 -15.92 44.74
N MET A 735 17.97 -15.06 44.06
CA MET A 735 16.70 -14.59 44.58
C MET A 735 15.57 -15.63 44.49
N SER A 736 15.71 -16.64 43.63
CA SER A 736 14.67 -17.64 43.39
C SER A 736 14.63 -18.71 44.49
N ASP A 737 15.75 -18.97 45.17
CA ASP A 737 15.90 -20.06 46.16
C ASP A 737 15.11 -19.85 47.47
N GLY A 738 14.58 -18.65 47.71
CA GLY A 738 13.71 -18.37 48.85
C GLY A 738 12.20 -18.31 48.54
N MET A 739 11.81 -18.40 47.27
CA MET A 739 10.42 -18.09 46.86
C MET A 739 9.51 -19.31 46.88
N LYS A 740 8.99 -19.66 48.06
CA LYS A 740 8.00 -20.76 48.26
C LYS A 740 6.63 -20.54 47.59
N ASN A 741 6.38 -19.35 47.03
CA ASN A 741 5.09 -19.02 46.42
C ASN A 741 4.86 -19.77 45.09
N LYS A 742 3.68 -20.40 44.95
CA LYS A 742 3.25 -21.11 43.73
C LYS A 742 3.31 -20.20 42.50
N ILE A 743 3.96 -20.66 41.43
CA ILE A 743 4.08 -19.89 40.18
C ILE A 743 2.73 -19.86 39.45
N SER A 744 2.15 -18.68 39.31
CA SER A 744 1.00 -18.45 38.43
C SER A 744 1.48 -18.36 36.97
N PHE A 745 1.00 -19.27 36.12
CA PHE A 745 1.30 -19.23 34.69
C PHE A 745 0.88 -17.89 34.06
N THR A 746 -0.33 -17.42 34.32
CA THR A 746 -0.86 -16.17 33.74
C THR A 746 -0.10 -14.93 34.19
N LYS A 747 0.27 -14.85 35.48
CA LYS A 747 0.93 -13.66 36.05
C LYS A 747 2.46 -13.69 35.88
N HIS A 748 3.09 -14.86 35.97
CA HIS A 748 4.55 -14.99 36.04
C HIS A 748 5.10 -15.75 34.82
N GLY A 749 4.55 -16.91 34.50
CA GLY A 749 5.02 -17.75 33.38
C GLY A 749 4.91 -17.03 32.04
N ARG A 750 3.70 -16.88 31.49
CA ARG A 750 3.45 -16.32 30.15
C ARG A 750 4.22 -15.02 29.83
N PRO A 751 4.29 -14.01 30.72
CA PRO A 751 5.09 -12.81 30.46
C PRO A 751 6.60 -13.08 30.31
N LEU A 752 7.15 -14.02 31.10
CA LEU A 752 8.56 -14.40 31.06
C LEU A 752 8.92 -15.04 29.70
N TYR A 753 8.17 -16.06 29.26
CA TYR A 753 8.42 -16.76 27.98
C TYR A 753 8.36 -15.79 26.81
N LYS A 754 7.38 -14.88 26.80
CA LYS A 754 7.30 -13.81 25.78
C LYS A 754 8.54 -12.91 25.77
N THR A 755 9.18 -12.72 26.92
CA THR A 755 10.40 -11.91 27.03
C THR A 755 11.61 -12.67 26.47
N PHE A 756 11.71 -13.98 26.72
CA PHE A 756 12.71 -14.85 26.08
C PHE A 756 12.55 -14.93 24.57
N ILE A 757 11.35 -15.19 24.06
CA ILE A 757 11.04 -15.23 22.62
C ILE A 757 11.51 -13.94 21.93
N ARG A 758 11.17 -12.78 22.49
CA ARG A 758 11.60 -11.48 21.96
C ARG A 758 13.11 -11.25 22.08
N ALA A 759 13.78 -11.84 23.05
CA ALA A 759 15.22 -11.70 23.24
C ALA A 759 15.98 -12.57 22.22
N LEU A 760 15.59 -13.82 22.07
CA LEU A 760 16.13 -14.78 21.09
C LEU A 760 15.94 -14.27 19.66
N ALA A 761 14.74 -13.80 19.31
CA ALA A 761 14.47 -13.18 18.01
C ALA A 761 15.39 -11.98 17.71
N ARG A 762 15.65 -11.13 18.72
CA ARG A 762 16.56 -9.98 18.58
C ARG A 762 18.02 -10.39 18.41
N LYS A 763 18.40 -11.55 18.90
CA LYS A 763 19.76 -12.12 18.76
C LYS A 763 19.91 -13.00 17.52
N GLY A 764 18.87 -13.17 16.70
CA GLY A 764 18.88 -14.07 15.54
C GLY A 764 18.79 -15.55 15.86
N ASP A 765 18.58 -15.92 17.14
CA ASP A 765 18.48 -17.31 17.58
C ASP A 765 17.05 -17.85 17.36
N LEU A 766 16.75 -18.20 16.10
CA LEU A 766 15.42 -18.68 15.69
C LEU A 766 15.09 -20.06 16.26
N GLU A 767 16.09 -20.93 16.41
CA GLU A 767 15.92 -22.28 16.97
C GLU A 767 15.55 -22.20 18.46
N GLY A 768 16.34 -21.46 19.26
CA GLY A 768 16.03 -21.24 20.67
C GLY A 768 14.66 -20.59 20.85
N MET A 769 14.30 -19.66 19.95
CA MET A 769 12.98 -19.05 19.96
C MET A 769 11.85 -20.08 19.75
N ARG A 770 12.00 -20.99 18.77
CA ARG A 770 11.01 -22.05 18.51
C ARG A 770 10.85 -22.99 19.70
N VAL A 771 11.95 -23.37 20.35
CA VAL A 771 11.94 -24.21 21.57
C VAL A 771 11.17 -23.54 22.71
N VAL A 772 11.43 -22.25 22.97
CA VAL A 772 10.72 -21.50 24.02
C VAL A 772 9.22 -21.30 23.67
N ILE A 773 8.88 -21.15 22.38
CA ILE A 773 7.47 -21.13 21.93
C ILE A 773 6.80 -22.48 22.23
N GLY A 774 7.46 -23.60 21.94
CA GLY A 774 6.99 -24.94 22.29
C GLY A 774 6.71 -25.07 23.79
N ALA A 775 7.70 -24.73 24.62
CA ALA A 775 7.55 -24.76 26.07
C ALA A 775 6.40 -23.87 26.59
N LEU A 776 6.18 -22.69 25.97
CA LEU A 776 5.06 -21.81 26.30
C LEU A 776 3.70 -22.44 25.97
N LYS A 777 3.57 -23.12 24.82
CA LYS A 777 2.32 -23.79 24.41
C LYS A 777 1.99 -24.93 25.37
N CYS A 778 2.95 -25.79 25.67
CA CYS A 778 2.75 -26.90 26.61
C CYS A 778 2.37 -26.40 28.01
N ALA A 779 3.06 -25.37 28.52
CA ALA A 779 2.71 -24.77 29.82
C ALA A 779 1.32 -24.14 29.83
N GLN A 780 0.86 -23.60 28.68
CA GLN A 780 -0.49 -23.07 28.52
C GLN A 780 -1.55 -24.18 28.55
N GLU A 781 -1.30 -25.30 27.89
CA GLU A 781 -2.17 -26.48 27.88
C GLU A 781 -2.29 -27.08 29.29
N GLN A 782 -1.17 -27.34 29.96
CA GLN A 782 -1.15 -27.83 31.35
C GLN A 782 -1.91 -26.90 32.31
N HIS A 783 -1.78 -25.58 32.11
CA HIS A 783 -2.55 -24.62 32.91
C HIS A 783 -4.06 -24.69 32.59
N GLY A 784 -4.42 -24.87 31.33
CA GLY A 784 -5.80 -25.07 30.89
C GLY A 784 -6.45 -26.32 31.49
N VAL A 785 -5.74 -27.45 31.49
CA VAL A 785 -6.16 -28.71 32.12
C VAL A 785 -6.40 -28.51 33.62
N ARG A 786 -5.44 -27.94 34.35
CA ARG A 786 -5.57 -27.65 35.79
C ARG A 786 -6.75 -26.73 36.10
N LEU A 787 -7.04 -25.73 35.26
CA LEU A 787 -8.20 -24.85 35.45
C LEU A 787 -9.52 -25.59 35.20
N ARG A 788 -9.58 -26.49 34.22
CA ARG A 788 -10.76 -27.35 33.97
C ARG A 788 -11.00 -28.27 35.15
N GLU A 789 -9.98 -28.98 35.64
CA GLU A 789 -10.07 -29.84 36.82
C GLU A 789 -10.54 -29.08 38.07
N GLN A 790 -10.00 -27.88 38.31
CA GLN A 790 -10.45 -27.04 39.43
C GLN A 790 -11.91 -26.59 39.28
N ARG A 791 -12.38 -26.32 38.05
CA ARG A 791 -13.79 -26.01 37.80
C ARG A 791 -14.68 -27.22 38.05
N ILE A 792 -14.29 -28.41 37.58
CA ILE A 792 -15.01 -29.66 37.81
C ILE A 792 -15.09 -29.97 39.30
N ARG A 793 -13.97 -29.90 40.04
CA ARG A 793 -13.96 -30.11 41.50
C ARG A 793 -14.83 -29.10 42.26
N ARG A 794 -14.87 -27.84 41.82
CA ARG A 794 -15.76 -26.82 42.41
C ARG A 794 -17.23 -27.06 42.08
N ALA A 795 -17.53 -27.55 40.88
CA ALA A 795 -18.88 -27.94 40.50
C ALA A 795 -19.34 -29.16 41.31
N GLN A 796 -18.51 -30.19 41.43
CA GLN A 796 -18.78 -31.38 42.26
C GLN A 796 -19.01 -31.02 43.73
N ARG A 797 -18.22 -30.12 44.32
CA ARG A 797 -18.46 -29.62 45.69
C ARG A 797 -19.78 -28.86 45.85
N ARG A 798 -20.21 -28.12 44.82
CA ARG A 798 -21.51 -27.42 44.83
C ARG A 798 -22.69 -28.37 44.65
N VAL A 799 -22.51 -29.47 43.93
CA VAL A 799 -23.53 -30.52 43.78
C VAL A 799 -23.63 -31.37 45.05
N GLY A 800 -22.49 -31.72 45.67
CA GLY A 800 -22.46 -32.43 46.97
C GLY A 800 -23.12 -31.62 48.10
N LEU A 801 -22.80 -30.34 48.23
CA LEU A 801 -23.44 -29.46 49.22
C LEU A 801 -24.96 -29.31 49.02
N LYS A 802 -25.46 -29.45 47.77
CA LYS A 802 -26.90 -29.44 47.49
C LYS A 802 -27.59 -30.77 47.79
N LEU A 803 -26.87 -31.88 47.76
CA LEU A 803 -27.41 -33.19 48.16
C LEU A 803 -27.50 -33.29 49.68
N ASP A 804 -26.51 -32.76 50.40
CA ASP A 804 -26.54 -32.70 51.87
C ASP A 804 -27.66 -31.75 52.39
N GLU A 805 -28.00 -30.67 51.68
CA GLU A 805 -29.13 -29.77 52.01
C GLU A 805 -30.52 -30.34 51.66
N VAL A 806 -30.60 -31.42 50.85
CA VAL A 806 -31.87 -32.09 50.49
C VAL A 806 -32.08 -33.36 51.32
N SER A 807 -31.05 -33.80 52.06
CA SER A 807 -31.05 -35.03 52.88
C SER A 807 -31.22 -34.78 54.38
N GLY A 808 -31.31 -33.52 54.82
CA GLY A 808 -31.62 -33.11 56.19
C GLY A 808 -32.80 -32.17 56.19
#